data_AF-A0A2P8GR43-F1
#
_entry.id   AF-A0A2P8GR43-F1
#
_cell.length_a   1.000
_cell.length_b   1.000
_cell.length_c   1.000
_cell.angle_alpha   90.00
_cell.angle_beta   90.00
_cell.angle_gamma   90.00
#
_symmetry.space_group_name_H-M   'P 1'
#
loop_
_entity.id
_entity.type
_entity.pdbx_description
1 polymer ?
#
loop_
_entity_poly.entity_id
_entity_poly.type
_entity_poly.pdbx_seq_one_letter_code
_entity_poly.pdbx_strand_id
1 'polypeptide(L)'
;MAEQGTAKREAVRIEGASWAAGSRSGRASIPAASRRLPPFLSSLRILAAVVLIAAGISVVSLGGGAAVANAATDPGPTPSPSTIAPDEPEIGAPTFTAPTDGAVITSASTTVSGSKTAGSGVQIQNGAGDVLCVVDASPATSFSCSVTLGYGAVTIQAIATDADGSGADARVTISVTSVPPPTIASGGSTPGNGLVRGTGIPGATITVTASSGETCTSKADTSGAWACLLTGGAADGAYRITATQVASFAPSARSDASAARQLVLDRTAPSPPTLSSPTGGSSLAETDARFEGTGENGATVTVFAGSSSVCQAIVSGGVWSCVAARLPGGDLRIVAIQRDIANNTSSGSSAVDIVVGGTTPSPSATPTPSIPSPSDQPAETPAPTEVQPTPVPAQPTPDTPSSPSAPSPEASPWGGDAWDAATPFTTPRAPLFSSGSVSGWVGTFLLAALVLAGIALSTQLVTGAGAGSGAGPTRTPGTGYLLPSRTPRFTGRNRRSVTDDERVGPVPSSVTTVVAALIAVAGLLILSKPVDGTPAYARLLFASVTATFLVALVSVAAPAVVARLLGAGRIHTTVDPRGFAIIAVSVATSRILGLEPPLLFALVLTASTALVVRRATEGRVAAARILALAGLGGASWALGSVLSLDGGFASSLVTETLNLVTAAALGSAALMMIPVGASAGQSLWAASRPAWFGIGFVVVTVELVQLGSRTPEMTSSITSGGTAVAVAVIAVSASLWIWRRHVAPILEDEDTGAADARDENARQRVGALSAALSPSRAASPPSTSTASKPSPDK
;
A
#
# COMPACT_ATOMS: atom_id res chain seq x y z
N MET A 1 61.71 -7.79 -25.66
CA MET A 1 61.48 -7.94 -27.12
C MET A 1 60.00 -8.24 -27.29
N ALA A 2 59.27 -7.32 -27.90
CA ALA A 2 58.86 -7.37 -29.31
C ALA A 2 57.80 -8.49 -29.53
N GLU A 3 56.49 -8.23 -29.49
CA GLU A 3 55.64 -7.38 -30.37
C GLU A 3 55.15 -8.17 -31.61
N GLN A 4 53.94 -7.84 -32.09
CA GLN A 4 53.28 -8.33 -33.32
C GLN A 4 52.71 -9.77 -33.23
N GLY A 5 51.72 -10.16 -34.05
CA GLY A 5 51.07 -9.40 -35.12
C GLY A 5 49.73 -9.98 -35.60
N THR A 6 48.87 -9.08 -36.06
CA THR A 6 47.49 -9.26 -36.50
C THR A 6 47.24 -10.08 -37.79
N ALA A 7 46.10 -10.77 -37.81
CA ALA A 7 45.12 -10.85 -38.92
C ALA A 7 45.40 -11.63 -40.22
N LYS A 8 44.30 -12.03 -40.86
CA LYS A 8 44.17 -12.18 -42.32
C LYS A 8 42.81 -11.61 -42.78
N ARG A 9 42.73 -11.12 -44.01
CA ARG A 9 41.55 -10.48 -44.65
C ARG A 9 41.47 -10.88 -46.13
N GLU A 10 40.25 -10.96 -46.65
CA GLU A 10 39.85 -10.77 -48.07
C GLU A 10 38.49 -10.02 -48.03
N ALA A 11 38.15 -8.92 -48.72
CA ALA A 11 38.69 -8.15 -49.85
C ALA A 11 38.53 -8.80 -51.25
N VAL A 12 38.12 -8.13 -52.35
CA VAL A 12 37.66 -6.73 -52.62
C VAL A 12 36.23 -6.81 -53.26
N ARG A 13 35.60 -6.01 -54.17
CA ARG A 13 35.75 -4.74 -54.94
C ARG A 13 34.28 -4.27 -55.18
N ILE A 14 33.77 -3.06 -54.83
CA ILE A 14 33.99 -1.66 -55.27
C ILE A 14 33.52 -1.32 -56.69
N GLU A 15 32.44 -0.51 -56.79
CA GLU A 15 32.21 0.63 -57.72
C GLU A 15 30.80 1.21 -57.45
N GLY A 16 30.51 2.51 -57.59
CA GLY A 16 31.40 3.65 -57.85
C GLY A 16 30.71 4.87 -58.49
N ALA A 17 29.92 5.67 -57.76
CA ALA A 17 29.36 6.94 -58.28
C ALA A 17 29.02 7.94 -57.14
N SER A 18 28.98 9.24 -57.47
CA SER A 18 28.80 10.35 -56.51
C SER A 18 28.05 11.55 -57.13
N TRP A 19 27.85 12.61 -56.32
CA TRP A 19 27.37 13.97 -56.62
C TRP A 19 25.90 14.37 -56.40
N ALA A 20 25.80 15.56 -55.79
CA ALA A 20 24.82 16.63 -55.98
C ALA A 20 23.37 16.49 -55.47
N ALA A 21 22.88 17.59 -54.91
CA ALA A 21 21.48 17.83 -54.60
C ALA A 21 20.81 18.59 -55.76
N GLY A 22 19.51 18.33 -55.98
CA GLY A 22 18.69 19.08 -56.94
C GLY A 22 17.22 19.03 -56.53
N SER A 23 16.58 20.19 -56.46
CA SER A 23 15.16 20.30 -56.15
C SER A 23 14.35 20.62 -57.41
N ARG A 24 13.18 20.00 -57.58
CA ARG A 24 11.95 20.67 -58.05
C ARG A 24 10.71 19.77 -57.99
N SER A 25 9.57 20.44 -58.05
CA SER A 25 8.21 19.92 -57.99
C SER A 25 7.82 19.05 -59.20
N GLY A 26 7.07 17.99 -58.96
CA GLY A 26 6.24 17.31 -59.97
C GLY A 26 4.90 16.88 -59.36
N ARG A 27 3.77 17.36 -59.91
CA ARG A 27 2.44 16.86 -59.53
C ARG A 27 2.18 15.54 -60.26
N ALA A 28 1.69 14.53 -59.53
CA ALA A 28 1.06 13.34 -60.10
C ALA A 28 -0.32 13.15 -59.43
N SER A 29 -1.32 12.78 -60.21
CA SER A 29 -2.73 12.72 -59.79
C SER A 29 -3.11 11.38 -59.15
N ILE A 30 -4.03 11.42 -58.19
CA ILE A 30 -4.62 10.25 -57.54
C ILE A 30 -6.01 9.98 -58.16
N PRO A 31 -6.27 8.82 -58.78
CA PRO A 31 -7.64 8.35 -59.04
C PRO A 31 -8.29 7.86 -57.73
N ALA A 32 -9.59 8.10 -57.57
CA ALA A 32 -10.25 8.05 -56.27
C ALA A 32 -10.88 6.69 -55.91
N ALA A 33 -11.31 6.61 -54.65
CA ALA A 33 -12.39 5.74 -54.14
C ALA A 33 -12.17 4.21 -54.13
N SER A 34 -11.52 3.71 -53.08
CA SER A 34 -12.06 2.56 -52.33
C SER A 34 -12.56 3.06 -50.97
N ARG A 35 -13.85 2.85 -50.65
CA ARG A 35 -14.45 3.29 -49.38
C ARG A 35 -13.93 2.44 -48.22
N ARG A 36 -12.90 2.92 -47.51
CA ARG A 36 -12.44 2.32 -46.24
C ARG A 36 -13.35 2.76 -45.09
N LEU A 37 -13.87 1.80 -44.32
CA LEU A 37 -14.52 2.06 -43.04
C LEU A 37 -13.53 2.68 -42.04
N PRO A 38 -13.99 3.47 -41.05
CA PRO A 38 -13.11 4.17 -40.12
C PRO A 38 -12.28 3.21 -39.24
N PRO A 39 -11.01 3.54 -38.93
CA PRO A 39 -10.03 2.63 -38.32
C PRO A 39 -10.27 2.30 -36.83
N PHE A 40 -11.38 2.73 -36.24
CA PHE A 40 -11.71 2.43 -34.85
C PHE A 40 -12.12 0.95 -34.64
N LEU A 41 -12.88 0.37 -35.57
CA LEU A 41 -13.45 -0.99 -35.39
C LEU A 41 -12.41 -2.11 -35.47
N SER A 42 -11.33 -1.94 -36.23
CA SER A 42 -10.20 -2.89 -36.27
C SER A 42 -9.38 -2.90 -34.97
N SER A 43 -9.37 -1.78 -34.23
CA SER A 43 -8.64 -1.66 -32.97
C SER A 43 -9.27 -2.50 -31.86
N LEU A 44 -10.60 -2.58 -31.83
CA LEU A 44 -11.35 -3.28 -30.77
C LEU A 44 -11.22 -4.81 -30.85
N ARG A 45 -11.16 -5.38 -32.06
CA ARG A 45 -11.01 -6.84 -32.26
C ARG A 45 -9.66 -7.38 -31.77
N ILE A 46 -8.58 -6.63 -31.96
CA ILE A 46 -7.25 -7.01 -31.44
C ILE A 46 -7.23 -6.89 -29.90
N LEU A 47 -7.90 -5.88 -29.35
CA LEU A 47 -8.06 -5.72 -27.89
C LEU A 47 -8.80 -6.91 -27.26
N ALA A 48 -9.95 -7.28 -27.84
CA ALA A 48 -10.75 -8.43 -27.39
C ALA A 48 -9.98 -9.76 -27.49
N ALA A 49 -9.20 -9.97 -28.55
CA ALA A 49 -8.35 -11.15 -28.68
C ALA A 49 -7.26 -11.23 -27.58
N VAL A 50 -6.66 -10.09 -27.19
CA VAL A 50 -5.68 -10.06 -26.08
C VAL A 50 -6.33 -10.35 -24.73
N VAL A 51 -7.56 -9.83 -24.49
CA VAL A 51 -8.33 -10.15 -23.27
C VAL A 51 -8.69 -11.64 -23.21
N LEU A 52 -9.15 -12.22 -24.33
CA LEU A 52 -9.48 -13.65 -24.42
C LEU A 52 -8.25 -14.55 -24.23
N ILE A 53 -7.08 -14.17 -24.75
CA ILE A 53 -5.83 -14.91 -24.55
C ILE A 53 -5.32 -14.78 -23.10
N ALA A 54 -5.56 -13.65 -22.43
CA ALA A 54 -5.24 -13.49 -21.00
C ALA A 54 -6.18 -14.31 -20.08
N ALA A 55 -7.45 -14.43 -20.43
CA ALA A 55 -8.42 -15.25 -19.71
C ALA A 55 -8.28 -16.77 -19.98
N GLY A 56 -7.82 -17.14 -21.19
CA GLY A 56 -7.80 -18.52 -21.71
C GLY A 56 -6.82 -19.49 -21.04
N ILE A 57 -6.15 -19.12 -19.95
CA ILE A 57 -5.24 -19.99 -19.20
C ILE A 57 -5.90 -20.60 -17.94
N SER A 58 -7.08 -20.09 -17.53
CA SER A 58 -7.75 -20.52 -16.28
C SER A 58 -9.12 -21.19 -16.48
N VAL A 59 -9.42 -21.74 -17.66
CA VAL A 59 -10.74 -22.34 -17.96
C VAL A 59 -10.62 -23.80 -18.45
N VAL A 60 -10.49 -24.73 -17.51
CA VAL A 60 -10.66 -26.19 -17.73
C VAL A 60 -11.48 -26.83 -16.60
N SER A 61 -12.67 -26.28 -16.30
CA SER A 61 -13.64 -26.89 -15.38
C SER A 61 -15.05 -26.25 -15.42
N LEU A 62 -15.59 -25.95 -16.61
CA LEU A 62 -16.99 -25.49 -16.77
C LEU A 62 -17.79 -26.42 -17.70
N GLY A 63 -18.03 -27.64 -17.22
CA GLY A 63 -18.99 -28.59 -17.80
C GLY A 63 -20.17 -28.77 -16.86
N GLY A 64 -21.17 -27.88 -16.94
CA GLY A 64 -22.28 -27.82 -15.99
C GLY A 64 -23.30 -26.74 -16.36
N GLY A 65 -23.82 -26.79 -17.59
CA GLY A 65 -24.77 -25.79 -18.08
C GLY A 65 -26.18 -26.02 -17.53
N ALA A 66 -26.77 -24.99 -16.91
CA ALA A 66 -28.20 -24.96 -16.63
C ALA A 66 -28.97 -24.92 -17.96
N ALA A 67 -29.80 -25.94 -18.22
CA ALA A 67 -30.54 -26.07 -19.48
C ALA A 67 -31.79 -25.17 -19.50
N VAL A 68 -31.65 -23.96 -20.06
CA VAL A 68 -32.80 -23.09 -20.34
C VAL A 68 -33.54 -23.64 -21.57
N ALA A 69 -34.58 -24.43 -21.33
CA ALA A 69 -35.36 -25.09 -22.38
C ALA A 69 -36.34 -24.11 -23.04
N ASN A 70 -35.89 -23.41 -24.09
CA ASN A 70 -36.78 -22.64 -24.96
C ASN A 70 -37.69 -23.59 -25.75
N ALA A 71 -38.90 -23.82 -25.26
CA ALA A 71 -39.94 -24.53 -26.01
C ALA A 71 -40.35 -23.75 -27.27
N ALA A 72 -40.50 -24.45 -28.39
CA ALA A 72 -40.93 -23.84 -29.65
C ALA A 72 -42.44 -23.57 -29.65
N THR A 73 -42.85 -22.51 -30.36
CA THR A 73 -44.27 -22.18 -30.58
C THR A 73 -44.91 -23.10 -31.61
N ASP A 74 -46.04 -23.71 -31.25
CA ASP A 74 -46.97 -24.41 -32.15
C ASP A 74 -48.39 -23.87 -31.89
N PRO A 75 -49.25 -23.63 -32.91
CA PRO A 75 -50.53 -22.96 -32.72
C PRO A 75 -51.60 -23.94 -32.20
N GLY A 76 -52.13 -23.68 -31.00
CA GLY A 76 -53.04 -24.58 -30.30
C GLY A 76 -54.50 -24.60 -30.80
N PRO A 77 -55.31 -25.55 -30.30
CA PRO A 77 -56.74 -25.63 -30.56
C PRO A 77 -57.60 -24.72 -29.67
N THR A 78 -58.82 -24.44 -30.15
CA THR A 78 -59.87 -23.58 -29.59
C THR A 78 -60.17 -23.80 -28.09
N PRO A 79 -60.43 -22.74 -27.29
CA PRO A 79 -60.75 -22.87 -25.87
C PRO A 79 -62.11 -23.56 -25.62
N SER A 80 -62.16 -24.37 -24.56
CA SER A 80 -63.39 -24.80 -23.89
C SER A 80 -63.67 -23.91 -22.67
N PRO A 81 -64.93 -23.77 -22.22
CA PRO A 81 -65.30 -22.74 -21.24
C PRO A 81 -64.71 -22.96 -19.85
N SER A 82 -64.32 -21.86 -19.19
CA SER A 82 -63.71 -21.86 -17.87
C SER A 82 -64.60 -22.52 -16.81
N THR A 83 -64.08 -23.55 -16.15
CA THR A 83 -64.61 -23.98 -14.85
C THR A 83 -63.97 -23.09 -13.78
N ILE A 84 -64.78 -22.48 -12.93
CA ILE A 84 -64.29 -21.65 -11.81
C ILE A 84 -63.62 -22.60 -10.80
N ALA A 85 -62.34 -22.36 -10.51
CA ALA A 85 -61.64 -23.06 -9.43
C ALA A 85 -62.14 -22.56 -8.06
N PRO A 86 -62.05 -23.37 -6.98
CA PRO A 86 -62.39 -22.91 -5.64
C PRO A 86 -61.50 -21.72 -5.22
N ASP A 87 -62.03 -20.83 -4.38
CA ASP A 87 -61.29 -19.67 -3.88
C ASP A 87 -59.96 -20.09 -3.23
N GLU A 88 -58.85 -19.60 -3.77
CA GLU A 88 -57.53 -19.73 -3.18
C GLU A 88 -57.46 -18.85 -1.91
N PRO A 89 -56.97 -19.37 -0.77
CA PRO A 89 -57.07 -18.65 0.50
C PRO A 89 -56.20 -17.38 0.49
N GLU A 90 -56.86 -16.21 0.48
CA GLU A 90 -56.22 -14.90 0.43
C GLU A 90 -55.13 -14.76 1.52
N ILE A 91 -53.88 -14.59 1.10
CA ILE A 91 -52.74 -14.54 2.02
C ILE A 91 -52.71 -13.18 2.72
N GLY A 92 -53.34 -13.14 3.89
CA GLY A 92 -53.31 -11.98 4.78
C GLY A 92 -51.89 -11.60 5.22
N ALA A 93 -51.69 -10.32 5.50
CA ALA A 93 -50.38 -9.77 5.87
C ALA A 93 -49.86 -10.40 7.19
N PRO A 94 -48.53 -10.56 7.35
CA PRO A 94 -47.97 -10.99 8.62
C PRO A 94 -48.26 -9.97 9.73
N THR A 95 -48.12 -10.37 10.99
CA THR A 95 -48.07 -9.42 12.13
C THR A 95 -46.80 -9.63 12.93
N PHE A 96 -46.27 -8.59 13.57
CA PHE A 96 -45.14 -8.74 14.49
C PHE A 96 -45.63 -8.94 15.93
N THR A 97 -45.05 -9.93 16.61
CA THR A 97 -45.15 -10.12 18.07
C THR A 97 -43.88 -9.64 18.77
N ALA A 98 -42.71 -9.82 18.13
CA ALA A 98 -41.46 -9.22 18.56
C ALA A 98 -40.54 -8.92 17.35
N PRO A 99 -39.69 -7.88 17.41
CA PRO A 99 -39.81 -6.74 18.31
C PRO A 99 -41.09 -5.94 18.03
N THR A 100 -41.52 -5.11 18.99
CA THR A 100 -42.64 -4.17 18.78
C THR A 100 -42.18 -2.93 18.01
N ASP A 101 -43.11 -2.20 17.42
CA ASP A 101 -42.80 -0.87 16.87
C ASP A 101 -42.25 0.06 17.97
N GLY A 102 -41.28 0.89 17.61
CA GLY A 102 -40.55 1.76 18.53
C GLY A 102 -39.55 1.08 19.47
N ALA A 103 -39.38 -0.24 19.40
CA ALA A 103 -38.49 -0.97 20.32
C ALA A 103 -37.01 -0.57 20.16
N VAL A 104 -36.25 -0.65 21.28
CA VAL A 104 -34.80 -0.45 21.30
C VAL A 104 -34.11 -1.80 21.44
N ILE A 105 -33.18 -2.10 20.53
CA ILE A 105 -32.40 -3.35 20.48
C ILE A 105 -30.97 -3.04 20.91
N THR A 106 -30.55 -3.55 22.07
CA THR A 106 -29.20 -3.34 22.65
C THR A 106 -28.21 -4.47 22.33
N SER A 107 -28.73 -5.58 21.80
CA SER A 107 -28.01 -6.80 21.44
C SER A 107 -27.43 -6.76 20.02
N ALA A 108 -26.50 -7.68 19.71
CA ALA A 108 -25.89 -7.79 18.38
C ALA A 108 -26.84 -8.37 17.31
N SER A 109 -27.85 -9.12 17.74
CA SER A 109 -28.94 -9.66 16.92
C SER A 109 -30.24 -9.66 17.72
N THR A 110 -31.38 -9.72 17.03
CA THR A 110 -32.70 -9.82 17.66
C THR A 110 -33.51 -10.94 17.01
N THR A 111 -34.48 -11.50 17.74
CA THR A 111 -35.44 -12.46 17.19
C THR A 111 -36.66 -11.71 16.70
N VAL A 112 -36.93 -11.79 15.40
CA VAL A 112 -38.14 -11.28 14.77
C VAL A 112 -39.14 -12.43 14.69
N SER A 113 -40.31 -12.27 15.30
CA SER A 113 -41.35 -13.30 15.38
C SER A 113 -42.76 -12.71 15.31
N GLY A 114 -43.73 -13.53 14.93
CA GLY A 114 -45.06 -13.04 14.60
C GLY A 114 -46.03 -14.09 14.07
N SER A 115 -47.18 -13.64 13.56
CA SER A 115 -48.18 -14.50 12.92
C SER A 115 -48.08 -14.46 11.40
N LYS A 116 -48.41 -15.57 10.74
CA LYS A 116 -48.56 -15.67 9.27
C LYS A 116 -49.74 -16.56 8.89
N THR A 117 -50.18 -16.46 7.65
CA THR A 117 -51.21 -17.34 7.08
C THR A 117 -50.69 -18.78 7.01
N ALA A 118 -51.52 -19.77 7.35
CA ALA A 118 -51.13 -21.17 7.25
C ALA A 118 -50.91 -21.56 5.78
N GLY A 119 -49.76 -22.15 5.47
CA GLY A 119 -49.33 -22.45 4.10
C GLY A 119 -48.44 -21.38 3.48
N SER A 120 -48.51 -20.10 3.93
CA SER A 120 -47.60 -19.06 3.44
C SER A 120 -46.20 -19.19 4.05
N GLY A 121 -45.20 -18.62 3.38
CA GLY A 121 -43.93 -18.23 4.00
C GLY A 121 -43.96 -16.76 4.47
N VAL A 122 -42.83 -16.29 5.00
CA VAL A 122 -42.58 -14.87 5.31
C VAL A 122 -41.15 -14.50 4.98
N GLN A 123 -40.97 -13.40 4.25
CA GLN A 123 -39.68 -12.78 3.97
C GLN A 123 -39.50 -11.54 4.85
N ILE A 124 -38.42 -11.49 5.64
CA ILE A 124 -38.06 -10.34 6.47
C ILE A 124 -37.00 -9.51 5.73
N GLN A 125 -37.27 -8.22 5.54
CA GLN A 125 -36.38 -7.26 4.89
C GLN A 125 -36.09 -6.06 5.79
N ASN A 126 -35.01 -5.33 5.51
CA ASN A 126 -34.78 -3.99 6.06
C ASN A 126 -35.45 -2.90 5.20
N GLY A 127 -35.42 -1.65 5.67
CA GLY A 127 -35.94 -0.49 4.92
C GLY A 127 -35.21 -0.13 3.61
N ALA A 128 -34.13 -0.83 3.25
CA ALA A 128 -33.45 -0.71 1.96
C ALA A 128 -33.82 -1.86 0.99
N GLY A 129 -34.60 -2.85 1.43
CA GLY A 129 -34.96 -4.05 0.67
C GLY A 129 -33.98 -5.22 0.80
N ASP A 130 -32.94 -5.12 1.62
CA ASP A 130 -32.03 -6.25 1.89
C ASP A 130 -32.78 -7.34 2.68
N VAL A 131 -32.65 -8.59 2.25
CA VAL A 131 -33.29 -9.74 2.90
C VAL A 131 -32.51 -10.11 4.16
N LEU A 132 -33.13 -9.92 5.33
CA LEU A 132 -32.56 -10.26 6.63
C LEU A 132 -32.81 -11.72 7.01
N CYS A 133 -33.94 -12.28 6.56
CA CYS A 133 -34.37 -13.65 6.87
C CYS A 133 -35.45 -14.10 5.88
N VAL A 134 -35.54 -15.41 5.63
CA VAL A 134 -36.67 -16.06 4.96
C VAL A 134 -37.17 -17.17 5.88
N VAL A 135 -38.49 -17.32 6.00
CA VAL A 135 -39.18 -18.41 6.69
C VAL A 135 -40.08 -19.12 5.69
N ASP A 136 -39.77 -20.39 5.42
CA ASP A 136 -40.40 -21.14 4.33
C ASP A 136 -41.90 -21.41 4.52
N ALA A 137 -42.56 -21.63 3.39
CA ALA A 137 -43.97 -22.01 3.28
C ALA A 137 -44.28 -23.24 4.15
N SER A 138 -45.23 -23.10 5.07
CA SER A 138 -45.45 -24.09 6.13
C SER A 138 -46.83 -23.98 6.79
N PRO A 139 -47.43 -25.07 7.29
CA PRO A 139 -48.75 -25.05 7.94
C PRO A 139 -48.78 -24.33 9.31
N ALA A 140 -47.62 -23.89 9.82
CA ALA A 140 -47.56 -23.07 11.03
C ALA A 140 -48.19 -21.68 10.80
N THR A 141 -48.99 -21.22 11.77
CA THR A 141 -49.60 -19.88 11.79
C THR A 141 -48.70 -18.80 12.40
N SER A 142 -47.44 -19.15 12.70
CA SER A 142 -46.43 -18.25 13.26
C SER A 142 -45.09 -18.37 12.52
N PHE A 143 -44.26 -17.35 12.68
CA PHE A 143 -42.89 -17.31 12.18
C PHE A 143 -41.94 -16.81 13.27
N SER A 144 -40.66 -17.18 13.17
CA SER A 144 -39.59 -16.72 14.06
C SER A 144 -38.23 -16.91 13.39
N CYS A 145 -37.39 -15.89 13.38
CA CYS A 145 -35.99 -15.99 12.94
C CYS A 145 -35.11 -14.95 13.64
N SER A 146 -33.82 -15.25 13.77
CA SER A 146 -32.83 -14.29 14.28
C SER A 146 -32.30 -13.43 13.13
N VAL A 147 -32.21 -12.11 13.34
CA VAL A 147 -31.65 -11.16 12.38
C VAL A 147 -30.58 -10.29 13.04
N THR A 148 -29.55 -9.96 12.27
CA THR A 148 -28.57 -8.93 12.63
C THR A 148 -29.00 -7.61 12.01
N LEU A 149 -29.00 -6.53 12.78
CA LEU A 149 -29.40 -5.21 12.32
C LEU A 149 -28.18 -4.28 12.22
N GLY A 150 -28.22 -3.32 11.29
CA GLY A 150 -27.35 -2.14 11.36
C GLY A 150 -27.64 -1.31 12.62
N TYR A 151 -26.80 -0.33 12.92
CA TYR A 151 -27.07 0.61 14.02
C TYR A 151 -27.97 1.77 13.58
N GLY A 152 -28.60 2.46 14.53
CA GLY A 152 -29.48 3.61 14.26
C GLY A 152 -30.95 3.23 14.19
N ALA A 153 -31.76 4.07 13.55
CA ALA A 153 -33.15 3.75 13.25
C ALA A 153 -33.19 2.75 12.07
N VAL A 154 -33.74 1.56 12.31
CA VAL A 154 -33.85 0.48 11.33
C VAL A 154 -35.32 0.12 11.15
N THR A 155 -35.81 0.26 9.93
CA THR A 155 -37.12 -0.24 9.52
C THR A 155 -37.01 -1.74 9.20
N ILE A 156 -37.92 -2.54 9.73
CA ILE A 156 -38.06 -3.97 9.46
C ILE A 156 -39.42 -4.19 8.79
N GLN A 157 -39.42 -4.82 7.62
CA GLN A 157 -40.63 -5.20 6.89
C GLN A 157 -40.76 -6.73 6.84
N ALA A 158 -41.97 -7.25 7.09
CA ALA A 158 -42.32 -8.63 6.85
C ALA A 158 -43.32 -8.69 5.69
N ILE A 159 -42.97 -9.44 4.64
CA ILE A 159 -43.78 -9.66 3.45
C ILE A 159 -44.23 -11.12 3.47
N ALA A 160 -45.50 -11.40 3.25
CA ALA A 160 -45.95 -12.79 3.09
C ALA A 160 -45.47 -13.34 1.74
N THR A 161 -45.11 -14.62 1.69
CA THR A 161 -44.74 -15.30 0.44
C THR A 161 -45.67 -16.48 0.19
N ASP A 162 -45.99 -16.71 -1.07
CA ASP A 162 -46.80 -17.82 -1.54
C ASP A 162 -46.02 -19.15 -1.46
N ALA A 163 -46.71 -20.28 -1.73
CA ALA A 163 -46.12 -21.61 -1.57
C ALA A 163 -45.03 -21.96 -2.60
N ASP A 164 -44.94 -21.20 -3.70
CA ASP A 164 -43.88 -21.28 -4.72
C ASP A 164 -42.69 -20.34 -4.43
N GLY A 165 -42.77 -19.52 -3.38
CA GLY A 165 -41.77 -18.52 -3.02
C GLY A 165 -41.94 -17.17 -3.72
N SER A 166 -43.01 -16.95 -4.48
CA SER A 166 -43.39 -15.60 -4.93
C SER A 166 -43.84 -14.72 -3.75
N GLY A 167 -43.78 -13.40 -3.91
CA GLY A 167 -44.09 -12.45 -2.85
C GLY A 167 -45.47 -11.84 -3.02
N ALA A 168 -46.36 -12.08 -2.07
CA ALA A 168 -47.68 -11.47 -2.02
C ALA A 168 -47.55 -9.96 -1.69
N ASP A 169 -48.55 -9.16 -2.10
CA ASP A 169 -48.55 -7.72 -1.81
C ASP A 169 -48.75 -7.40 -0.32
N ALA A 170 -49.22 -8.40 0.44
CA ALA A 170 -49.55 -8.34 1.85
C ALA A 170 -48.29 -8.26 2.75
N ARG A 171 -48.06 -7.07 3.31
CA ARG A 171 -46.85 -6.72 4.06
C ARG A 171 -47.14 -5.86 5.30
N VAL A 172 -46.29 -5.99 6.33
CA VAL A 172 -46.33 -5.18 7.56
C VAL A 172 -44.94 -4.59 7.82
N THR A 173 -44.88 -3.41 8.43
CA THR A 173 -43.62 -2.68 8.68
C THR A 173 -43.59 -2.13 10.11
N ILE A 174 -42.42 -2.22 10.76
CA ILE A 174 -42.12 -1.60 12.06
C ILE A 174 -40.79 -0.85 12.00
N SER A 175 -40.57 0.08 12.92
CA SER A 175 -39.31 0.79 13.10
C SER A 175 -38.73 0.51 14.48
N VAL A 176 -37.46 0.12 14.55
CA VAL A 176 -36.71 -0.12 15.80
C VAL A 176 -35.46 0.74 15.86
N THR A 177 -34.93 0.98 17.06
CA THR A 177 -33.64 1.65 17.25
C THR A 177 -32.59 0.64 17.71
N SER A 178 -31.54 0.46 16.91
CA SER A 178 -30.50 -0.54 17.13
C SER A 178 -29.22 0.10 17.67
N VAL A 179 -28.76 -0.39 18.82
CA VAL A 179 -27.53 0.01 19.54
C VAL A 179 -26.75 -1.25 19.95
N PRO A 180 -26.19 -2.01 18.99
CA PRO A 180 -25.48 -3.27 19.28
C PRO A 180 -24.25 -3.05 20.19
N PRO A 181 -23.71 -4.10 20.81
CA PRO A 181 -22.48 -4.01 21.61
C PRO A 181 -21.28 -3.59 20.76
N PRO A 182 -20.31 -2.83 21.32
CA PRO A 182 -19.03 -2.58 20.66
C PRO A 182 -18.18 -3.87 20.63
N THR A 183 -17.20 -3.93 19.73
CA THR A 183 -16.21 -5.02 19.70
C THR A 183 -14.96 -4.63 20.48
N ILE A 184 -14.26 -5.63 21.05
CA ILE A 184 -12.88 -5.47 21.54
C ILE A 184 -11.97 -6.27 20.61
N ALA A 185 -11.07 -5.56 19.94
CA ALA A 185 -10.15 -6.11 18.94
C ALA A 185 -8.82 -6.57 19.56
N SER A 186 -8.30 -5.86 20.56
CA SER A 186 -7.06 -6.21 21.25
C SER A 186 -7.26 -6.40 22.75
N GLY A 187 -7.28 -7.67 23.16
CA GLY A 187 -7.25 -8.15 24.55
C GLY A 187 -6.51 -9.49 24.57
N GLY A 188 -5.27 -9.46 24.08
CA GLY A 188 -4.43 -10.64 23.89
C GLY A 188 -3.72 -11.08 25.17
N SER A 189 -3.15 -12.28 25.14
CA SER A 189 -2.35 -12.85 26.24
C SER A 189 -0.96 -12.23 26.39
N THR A 190 -0.57 -11.33 25.48
CA THR A 190 0.64 -10.51 25.58
C THR A 190 0.47 -9.45 26.68
N PRO A 191 1.37 -9.36 27.68
CA PRO A 191 1.39 -8.30 28.67
C PRO A 191 1.44 -6.90 28.05
N GLY A 192 0.94 -5.89 28.79
CA GLY A 192 1.04 -4.49 28.38
C GLY A 192 0.32 -3.53 29.33
N ASN A 193 0.56 -2.23 29.13
CA ASN A 193 0.19 -1.15 30.05
C ASN A 193 -1.32 -0.91 30.32
N GLY A 194 -2.22 -1.72 29.74
CA GLY A 194 -3.68 -1.58 29.86
C GLY A 194 -4.39 -0.89 28.69
N LEU A 195 -3.72 -0.71 27.55
CA LEU A 195 -4.36 -0.12 26.36
C LEU A 195 -5.31 -1.09 25.66
N VAL A 196 -6.62 -0.84 25.76
CA VAL A 196 -7.68 -1.59 25.07
C VAL A 196 -8.06 -0.87 23.76
N ARG A 197 -8.35 -1.63 22.70
CA ARG A 197 -8.82 -1.10 21.41
C ARG A 197 -9.96 -1.94 20.84
N GLY A 198 -10.80 -1.33 20.00
CA GLY A 198 -11.93 -2.00 19.36
C GLY A 198 -12.66 -1.14 18.34
N THR A 199 -13.86 -1.59 17.97
CA THR A 199 -14.80 -0.83 17.14
C THR A 199 -16.14 -0.62 17.84
N GLY A 200 -16.88 0.39 17.42
CA GLY A 200 -18.20 0.76 17.94
C GLY A 200 -18.92 1.68 16.95
N ILE A 201 -20.08 2.19 17.35
CA ILE A 201 -20.87 3.13 16.55
C ILE A 201 -20.08 4.44 16.41
N PRO A 202 -19.89 4.99 15.19
CA PRO A 202 -19.14 6.23 15.00
C PRO A 202 -19.66 7.38 15.88
N GLY A 203 -18.75 8.01 16.63
CA GLY A 203 -19.10 9.08 17.57
C GLY A 203 -19.81 8.65 18.87
N ALA A 204 -20.03 7.36 19.12
CA ALA A 204 -20.58 6.87 20.39
C ALA A 204 -19.55 6.94 21.54
N THR A 205 -20.06 7.05 22.77
CA THR A 205 -19.25 6.95 23.99
C THR A 205 -19.11 5.48 24.36
N ILE A 206 -17.88 4.98 24.38
CA ILE A 206 -17.52 3.60 24.72
C ILE A 206 -17.00 3.57 26.16
N THR A 207 -17.53 2.69 26.99
CA THR A 207 -17.01 2.42 28.34
C THR A 207 -16.53 0.98 28.43
N VAL A 208 -15.25 0.81 28.76
CA VAL A 208 -14.62 -0.49 29.03
C VAL A 208 -14.58 -0.72 30.54
N THR A 209 -14.90 -1.94 30.96
CA THR A 209 -14.88 -2.38 32.36
C THR A 209 -14.01 -3.63 32.49
N ALA A 210 -13.09 -3.63 33.45
CA ALA A 210 -12.26 -4.77 33.81
C ALA A 210 -12.82 -5.51 35.05
N SER A 211 -12.47 -6.78 35.21
CA SER A 211 -12.86 -7.60 36.37
C SER A 211 -12.21 -7.18 37.69
N SER A 212 -11.28 -6.22 37.67
CA SER A 212 -10.80 -5.48 38.85
C SER A 212 -11.78 -4.41 39.35
N GLY A 213 -12.84 -4.10 38.58
CA GLY A 213 -13.67 -2.90 38.75
C GLY A 213 -13.08 -1.64 38.11
N GLU A 214 -11.87 -1.70 37.55
CA GLU A 214 -11.28 -0.60 36.81
C GLU A 214 -12.07 -0.32 35.52
N THR A 215 -12.26 0.95 35.18
CA THR A 215 -12.96 1.38 33.97
C THR A 215 -12.17 2.44 33.23
N CYS A 216 -12.36 2.51 31.91
CA CYS A 216 -11.96 3.66 31.12
C CYS A 216 -13.09 4.01 30.14
N THR A 217 -13.15 5.27 29.71
CA THR A 217 -14.14 5.73 28.72
C THR A 217 -13.43 6.46 27.59
N SER A 218 -13.89 6.22 26.36
CA SER A 218 -13.36 6.85 25.15
C SER A 218 -14.52 7.13 24.18
N LYS A 219 -14.26 7.89 23.12
CA LYS A 219 -15.24 8.16 22.06
C LYS A 219 -14.79 7.46 20.79
N ALA A 220 -15.67 6.72 20.13
CA ALA A 220 -15.40 6.17 18.81
C ALA A 220 -15.25 7.30 17.79
N ASP A 221 -14.27 7.19 16.90
CA ASP A 221 -14.02 8.18 15.85
C ASP A 221 -15.02 8.05 14.69
N THR A 222 -14.80 8.77 13.59
CA THR A 222 -15.68 8.75 12.40
C THR A 222 -15.62 7.45 11.60
N SER A 223 -14.66 6.56 11.89
CA SER A 223 -14.59 5.19 11.36
C SER A 223 -15.17 4.14 12.33
N GLY A 224 -15.63 4.57 13.51
CA GLY A 224 -16.07 3.68 14.57
C GLY A 224 -14.92 3.07 15.39
N ALA A 225 -13.67 3.35 15.05
CA ALA A 225 -12.52 2.87 15.82
C ALA A 225 -12.41 3.59 17.16
N TRP A 226 -11.98 2.87 18.20
CA TRP A 226 -11.72 3.44 19.51
C TRP A 226 -10.50 2.82 20.19
N ALA A 227 -9.85 3.62 21.04
CA ALA A 227 -8.78 3.20 21.93
C ALA A 227 -8.99 3.83 23.32
N CYS A 228 -8.70 3.07 24.36
CA CYS A 228 -9.02 3.42 25.75
C CYS A 228 -7.94 2.84 26.66
N LEU A 229 -7.26 3.68 27.43
CA LEU A 229 -6.23 3.24 28.37
C LEU A 229 -6.85 3.06 29.76
N LEU A 230 -6.71 1.87 30.32
CA LEU A 230 -6.97 1.60 31.72
C LEU A 230 -5.83 2.22 32.55
N THR A 231 -6.14 3.18 33.43
CA THR A 231 -5.18 3.98 34.22
C THR A 231 -5.42 3.97 35.73
N GLY A 232 -6.33 3.12 36.22
CA GLY A 232 -6.55 2.89 37.64
C GLY A 232 -5.43 2.05 38.27
N GLY A 233 -5.43 1.97 39.59
CA GLY A 233 -4.37 1.31 40.37
C GLY A 233 -4.44 -0.22 40.42
N ALA A 234 -5.00 -0.91 39.42
CA ALA A 234 -4.88 -2.37 39.35
C ALA A 234 -3.39 -2.79 39.27
N ALA A 235 -3.07 -3.85 40.01
CA ALA A 235 -1.77 -4.50 39.97
C ALA A 235 -1.60 -5.31 38.67
N ASP A 236 -0.37 -5.69 38.37
CA ASP A 236 -0.08 -6.48 37.18
C ASP A 236 -0.65 -7.91 37.30
N GLY A 237 -1.19 -8.45 36.20
CA GLY A 237 -1.90 -9.71 36.18
C GLY A 237 -3.00 -9.83 35.10
N ALA A 238 -3.66 -10.99 35.06
CA ALA A 238 -4.68 -11.29 34.05
C ALA A 238 -6.09 -10.91 34.52
N TYR A 239 -6.75 -10.04 33.75
CA TYR A 239 -8.12 -9.57 33.95
C TYR A 239 -9.04 -10.01 32.81
N ARG A 240 -10.36 -10.03 33.05
CA ARG A 240 -11.38 -10.06 31.99
C ARG A 240 -11.88 -8.65 31.74
N ILE A 241 -12.04 -8.28 30.48
CA ILE A 241 -12.58 -6.98 30.05
C ILE A 241 -13.83 -7.15 29.18
N THR A 242 -14.79 -6.24 29.35
CA THR A 242 -15.98 -6.07 28.49
C THR A 242 -16.16 -4.59 28.16
N ALA A 243 -16.86 -4.29 27.06
CA ALA A 243 -17.16 -2.93 26.63
C ALA A 243 -18.66 -2.75 26.39
N THR A 244 -19.18 -1.55 26.67
CA THR A 244 -20.55 -1.10 26.35
C THR A 244 -20.48 0.25 25.65
N GLN A 245 -21.52 0.63 24.91
CA GLN A 245 -21.60 1.94 24.27
C GLN A 245 -22.94 2.65 24.43
N VAL A 246 -22.91 3.98 24.34
CA VAL A 246 -24.09 4.86 24.28
C VAL A 246 -23.94 5.74 23.03
N ALA A 247 -24.91 5.63 22.11
CA ALA A 247 -24.90 6.36 20.84
C ALA A 247 -25.63 7.71 20.94
N SER A 248 -25.19 8.72 20.18
CA SER A 248 -25.77 10.07 20.22
C SER A 248 -27.22 10.16 19.76
N PHE A 249 -27.66 9.23 18.90
CA PHE A 249 -29.06 9.11 18.45
C PHE A 249 -29.96 8.38 19.46
N ALA A 250 -29.39 7.72 20.47
CA ALA A 250 -30.12 6.96 21.49
C ALA A 250 -29.46 7.16 22.88
N PRO A 251 -29.40 8.40 23.40
CA PRO A 251 -28.60 8.73 24.58
C PRO A 251 -29.11 8.11 25.89
N SER A 252 -30.37 7.64 25.91
CA SER A 252 -30.97 6.87 27.01
C SER A 252 -30.69 5.35 26.92
N ALA A 253 -30.16 4.87 25.80
CA ALA A 253 -29.88 3.45 25.57
C ALA A 253 -28.38 3.17 25.68
N ARG A 254 -28.03 2.18 26.51
CA ARG A 254 -26.72 1.56 26.54
C ARG A 254 -26.81 0.19 25.87
N SER A 255 -25.85 -0.14 25.02
CA SER A 255 -25.74 -1.48 24.43
C SER A 255 -25.60 -2.56 25.49
N ASP A 256 -25.81 -3.81 25.08
CA ASP A 256 -25.33 -4.96 25.83
C ASP A 256 -23.81 -4.91 26.01
N ALA A 257 -23.28 -5.73 26.91
CA ALA A 257 -21.84 -5.91 27.04
C ALA A 257 -21.27 -6.71 25.86
N SER A 258 -20.11 -6.28 25.37
CA SER A 258 -19.32 -7.06 24.41
C SER A 258 -19.01 -8.45 24.95
N ALA A 259 -18.79 -9.41 24.04
CA ALA A 259 -18.13 -10.66 24.40
C ALA A 259 -16.82 -10.37 25.16
N ALA A 260 -16.60 -11.05 26.27
CA ALA A 260 -15.45 -10.79 27.13
C ALA A 260 -14.12 -11.13 26.41
N ARG A 261 -13.07 -10.38 26.74
CA ARG A 261 -11.68 -10.68 26.37
C ARG A 261 -10.82 -10.77 27.63
N GLN A 262 -9.64 -11.36 27.50
CA GLN A 262 -8.62 -11.21 28.53
C GLN A 262 -7.88 -9.88 28.35
N LEU A 263 -7.11 -9.50 29.36
CA LEU A 263 -6.10 -8.46 29.32
C LEU A 263 -5.03 -8.88 30.32
N VAL A 264 -3.78 -9.05 29.86
CA VAL A 264 -2.65 -9.19 30.79
C VAL A 264 -2.09 -7.79 31.02
N LEU A 265 -2.36 -7.25 32.20
CA LEU A 265 -1.88 -5.94 32.63
C LEU A 265 -0.46 -6.09 33.14
N ASP A 266 0.43 -5.24 32.63
CA ASP A 266 1.82 -5.15 33.08
C ASP A 266 2.31 -3.71 32.91
N ARG A 267 2.64 -3.07 34.03
CA ARG A 267 3.14 -1.70 34.15
C ARG A 267 4.44 -1.64 34.98
N THR A 268 4.96 -2.77 35.46
CA THR A 268 6.17 -2.80 36.29
C THR A 268 7.40 -2.67 35.41
N ALA A 269 8.20 -1.62 35.62
CA ALA A 269 9.47 -1.49 34.93
C ALA A 269 10.43 -2.63 35.33
N PRO A 270 11.09 -3.29 34.37
CA PRO A 270 12.02 -4.37 34.66
C PRO A 270 13.22 -3.80 35.43
N SER A 271 13.90 -4.65 36.20
CA SER A 271 15.12 -4.25 36.92
C SER A 271 16.20 -3.77 35.93
N PRO A 272 17.17 -2.92 36.34
CA PRO A 272 18.28 -2.54 35.47
C PRO A 272 19.05 -3.78 34.96
N PRO A 273 19.45 -3.82 33.68
CA PRO A 273 20.37 -4.84 33.22
C PRO A 273 21.73 -4.64 33.87
N THR A 274 22.49 -5.72 34.05
CA THR A 274 23.92 -5.59 34.36
C THR A 274 24.71 -5.42 33.06
N LEU A 275 25.88 -4.79 33.16
CA LEU A 275 26.86 -4.66 32.10
C LEU A 275 28.18 -5.24 32.66
N SER A 276 28.53 -6.46 32.25
CA SER A 276 29.67 -7.22 32.79
C SER A 276 30.90 -7.20 31.88
N SER A 277 30.71 -6.93 30.59
CA SER A 277 31.79 -6.81 29.61
C SER A 277 31.50 -5.66 28.63
N PRO A 278 32.49 -4.80 28.30
CA PRO A 278 33.80 -4.66 28.95
C PRO A 278 33.70 -4.25 30.43
N THR A 279 34.81 -4.35 31.16
CA THR A 279 34.92 -3.83 32.54
C THR A 279 35.39 -2.37 32.56
N GLY A 280 35.13 -1.65 33.65
CA GLY A 280 35.55 -0.25 33.80
C GLY A 280 37.06 -0.06 33.68
N GLY A 281 37.49 0.93 32.92
CA GLY A 281 38.90 1.18 32.61
C GLY A 281 39.46 0.32 31.46
N SER A 282 38.64 -0.47 30.78
CA SER A 282 39.08 -1.25 29.59
C SER A 282 39.55 -0.32 28.46
N SER A 283 40.68 -0.68 27.84
CA SER A 283 41.11 -0.09 26.57
C SER A 283 40.76 -1.02 25.41
N LEU A 284 40.10 -0.49 24.38
CA LEU A 284 39.67 -1.21 23.17
C LEU A 284 40.32 -0.62 21.92
N ALA A 285 40.50 -1.45 20.89
CA ALA A 285 40.84 -0.98 19.55
C ALA A 285 39.63 -0.30 18.86
N GLU A 286 39.87 0.49 17.82
CA GLU A 286 38.82 1.06 16.93
C GLU A 286 38.22 -0.01 15.99
N THR A 287 37.79 -1.11 16.58
CA THR A 287 37.19 -2.27 15.92
C THR A 287 35.78 -2.50 16.47
N ASP A 288 35.16 -3.61 16.08
CA ASP A 288 33.89 -4.03 16.67
C ASP A 288 34.09 -4.42 18.13
N ALA A 289 33.18 -3.97 18.99
CA ALA A 289 33.23 -4.16 20.44
C ALA A 289 32.06 -5.02 20.92
N ARG A 290 32.35 -6.08 21.67
CA ARG A 290 31.34 -6.97 22.24
C ARG A 290 30.97 -6.52 23.65
N PHE A 291 29.68 -6.32 23.86
CA PHE A 291 29.07 -6.01 25.16
C PHE A 291 28.30 -7.21 25.67
N GLU A 292 28.35 -7.47 26.97
CA GLU A 292 27.67 -8.60 27.63
C GLU A 292 27.14 -8.22 29.02
N GLY A 293 26.13 -8.95 29.47
CA GLY A 293 25.57 -8.79 30.81
C GLY A 293 24.39 -9.72 31.09
N THR A 294 23.69 -9.44 32.19
CA THR A 294 22.43 -10.09 32.58
C THR A 294 21.25 -9.13 32.45
N GLY A 295 20.05 -9.69 32.33
CA GLY A 295 18.80 -8.95 32.20
C GLY A 295 17.58 -9.82 32.43
N GLU A 296 16.40 -9.30 32.12
CA GLU A 296 15.14 -10.01 32.24
C GLU A 296 14.83 -10.80 30.97
N ASN A 297 14.53 -12.10 31.09
CA ASN A 297 14.44 -13.00 29.95
C ASN A 297 13.31 -12.62 28.98
N GLY A 298 13.65 -12.34 27.72
CA GLY A 298 12.73 -11.82 26.70
C GLY A 298 12.71 -10.29 26.56
N ALA A 299 13.30 -9.55 27.52
CA ALA A 299 13.49 -8.11 27.38
C ALA A 299 14.53 -7.77 26.30
N THR A 300 14.41 -6.59 25.71
CA THR A 300 15.41 -6.02 24.80
C THR A 300 16.32 -5.06 25.56
N VAL A 301 17.61 -5.38 25.62
CA VAL A 301 18.67 -4.50 26.12
C VAL A 301 19.18 -3.60 25.00
N THR A 302 19.37 -2.32 25.31
CA THR A 302 20.03 -1.33 24.46
C THR A 302 21.26 -0.79 25.19
N VAL A 303 22.42 -0.87 24.53
CA VAL A 303 23.69 -0.33 25.04
C VAL A 303 23.92 1.03 24.40
N PHE A 304 24.24 2.03 25.22
CA PHE A 304 24.52 3.40 24.83
C PHE A 304 25.97 3.78 25.14
N ALA A 305 26.62 4.51 24.24
CA ALA A 305 27.84 5.25 24.49
C ALA A 305 27.49 6.75 24.54
N GLY A 306 27.53 7.35 25.72
CA GLY A 306 26.98 8.69 25.94
C GLY A 306 25.49 8.76 25.57
N SER A 307 25.14 9.60 24.59
CA SER A 307 23.78 9.74 24.06
C SER A 307 23.46 8.82 22.86
N SER A 308 24.43 8.07 22.35
CA SER A 308 24.28 7.25 21.14
C SER A 308 24.04 5.79 21.47
N SER A 309 22.95 5.19 20.95
CA SER A 309 22.77 3.73 20.98
C SER A 309 23.80 3.06 20.08
N VAL A 310 24.56 2.08 20.60
CA VAL A 310 25.66 1.40 19.89
C VAL A 310 25.38 -0.05 19.54
N CYS A 311 24.61 -0.79 20.36
CA CYS A 311 24.05 -2.10 19.98
C CYS A 311 22.82 -2.49 20.81
N GLN A 312 22.09 -3.51 20.36
CA GLN A 312 20.92 -4.08 21.03
C GLN A 312 20.99 -5.61 21.05
N ALA A 313 20.39 -6.23 22.07
CA ALA A 313 20.21 -7.68 22.20
C ALA A 313 18.88 -8.01 22.87
N ILE A 314 18.34 -9.19 22.60
CA ILE A 314 17.28 -9.80 23.40
C ILE A 314 17.96 -10.66 24.47
N VAL A 315 17.49 -10.58 25.71
CA VAL A 315 17.96 -11.44 26.81
C VAL A 315 17.41 -12.86 26.63
N SER A 316 18.27 -13.87 26.71
CA SER A 316 17.91 -15.28 26.64
C SER A 316 18.65 -16.07 27.73
N GLY A 317 17.93 -16.85 28.53
CA GLY A 317 18.49 -17.54 29.70
C GLY A 317 18.97 -16.58 30.80
N GLY A 318 18.42 -15.36 30.85
CA GLY A 318 18.85 -14.29 31.78
C GLY A 318 20.14 -13.57 31.39
N VAL A 319 20.80 -13.96 30.30
CA VAL A 319 22.01 -13.31 29.77
C VAL A 319 21.75 -12.63 28.42
N TRP A 320 22.56 -11.63 28.08
CA TRP A 320 22.52 -10.95 26.78
C TRP A 320 23.93 -10.66 26.28
N SER A 321 24.07 -10.55 24.95
CA SER A 321 25.29 -10.04 24.31
C SER A 321 24.95 -9.35 23.00
N CYS A 322 25.55 -8.17 22.76
CA CYS A 322 25.52 -7.51 21.46
C CYS A 322 26.91 -7.05 21.01
N VAL A 323 27.07 -6.84 19.72
CA VAL A 323 28.31 -6.29 19.14
C VAL A 323 28.00 -4.93 18.55
N ALA A 324 28.71 -3.90 19.01
CA ALA A 324 28.71 -2.57 18.41
C ALA A 324 29.77 -2.53 17.31
N ALA A 325 29.36 -2.19 16.09
CA ALA A 325 30.28 -2.03 14.98
C ALA A 325 31.04 -0.69 15.10
N ARG A 326 32.37 -0.74 15.23
CA ARG A 326 33.30 0.41 15.38
C ARG A 326 32.81 1.53 16.32
N LEU A 327 33.19 1.44 17.59
CA LEU A 327 33.02 2.56 18.53
C LEU A 327 33.86 3.80 18.12
N PRO A 328 33.43 5.04 18.45
CA PRO A 328 34.26 6.23 18.30
C PRO A 328 35.52 6.16 19.19
N GLY A 329 36.67 6.64 18.68
CA GLY A 329 37.88 6.80 19.47
C GLY A 329 37.75 7.87 20.57
N GLY A 330 38.48 7.69 21.68
CA GLY A 330 38.44 8.52 22.88
C GLY A 330 37.78 7.82 24.09
N ASP A 331 37.53 8.60 25.15
CA ASP A 331 36.90 8.12 26.38
C ASP A 331 35.38 8.02 26.19
N LEU A 332 34.80 6.83 26.40
CA LEU A 332 33.37 6.56 26.26
C LEU A 332 32.76 6.05 27.56
N ARG A 333 31.67 6.70 27.98
CA ARG A 333 30.84 6.24 29.09
C ARG A 333 29.70 5.36 28.57
N ILE A 334 29.72 4.08 28.94
CA ILE A 334 28.77 3.07 28.50
C ILE A 334 27.68 2.83 29.55
N VAL A 335 26.41 2.72 29.11
CA VAL A 335 25.25 2.36 29.95
C VAL A 335 24.34 1.41 29.19
N ALA A 336 23.82 0.37 29.84
CA ALA A 336 22.78 -0.50 29.30
C ALA A 336 21.41 -0.16 29.91
N ILE A 337 20.34 -0.19 29.12
CA ILE A 337 18.94 -0.04 29.56
C ILE A 337 18.14 -1.20 28.96
N GLN A 338 17.21 -1.81 29.71
CA GLN A 338 16.36 -2.87 29.19
C GLN A 338 14.87 -2.50 29.16
N ARG A 339 14.14 -3.12 28.23
CA ARG A 339 12.71 -2.91 28.00
C ARG A 339 12.02 -4.25 27.80
N ASP A 340 11.00 -4.49 28.60
CA ASP A 340 10.28 -5.77 28.65
C ASP A 340 9.34 -5.98 27.45
N ILE A 341 8.55 -7.05 27.50
CA ILE A 341 7.52 -7.39 26.51
C ILE A 341 6.24 -6.55 26.64
N ALA A 342 5.98 -5.96 27.81
CA ALA A 342 4.87 -5.04 28.09
C ALA A 342 5.12 -3.59 27.66
N ASN A 343 6.37 -3.32 27.24
CA ASN A 343 6.92 -2.05 26.83
C ASN A 343 7.34 -1.10 27.99
N ASN A 344 7.45 -1.58 29.24
CA ASN A 344 8.04 -0.79 30.32
C ASN A 344 9.58 -0.79 30.19
N THR A 345 10.26 0.20 30.79
CA THR A 345 11.71 0.43 30.59
C THR A 345 12.41 0.62 31.93
N SER A 346 13.52 -0.08 32.12
CA SER A 346 14.33 -0.01 33.35
C SER A 346 15.01 1.35 33.53
N SER A 347 15.47 1.64 34.74
CA SER A 347 16.60 2.56 34.90
C SER A 347 17.89 1.95 34.30
N GLY A 348 18.88 2.79 34.01
CA GLY A 348 20.14 2.33 33.42
C GLY A 348 21.00 1.51 34.37
N SER A 349 21.84 0.66 33.79
CA SER A 349 22.90 -0.07 34.49
C SER A 349 23.85 0.88 35.24
N SER A 350 24.65 0.33 36.14
CA SER A 350 25.93 0.96 36.50
C SER A 350 26.69 1.34 35.23
N ALA A 351 27.21 2.56 35.18
CA ALA A 351 27.96 3.04 34.03
C ALA A 351 29.37 2.45 34.01
N VAL A 352 29.88 2.17 32.82
CA VAL A 352 31.23 1.62 32.58
C VAL A 352 31.98 2.56 31.65
N ASP A 353 33.03 3.20 32.16
CA ASP A 353 33.90 4.06 31.36
C ASP A 353 35.01 3.21 30.69
N ILE A 354 35.21 3.41 29.39
CA ILE A 354 36.21 2.71 28.57
C ILE A 354 36.99 3.70 27.68
N VAL A 355 38.17 3.32 27.22
CA VAL A 355 38.99 4.11 26.28
C VAL A 355 39.07 3.37 24.94
N VAL A 356 38.81 4.05 23.83
CA VAL A 356 38.89 3.47 22.49
C VAL A 356 40.00 4.14 21.68
N GLY A 357 40.84 3.36 20.99
CA GLY A 357 41.86 3.88 20.06
C GLY A 357 43.15 4.40 20.69
N GLY A 358 43.35 4.22 22.00
CA GLY A 358 44.58 4.64 22.68
C GLY A 358 45.82 3.86 22.22
N THR A 359 46.87 4.55 21.78
CA THR A 359 48.17 3.92 21.54
C THR A 359 48.75 3.40 22.85
N THR A 360 49.02 2.09 22.94
CA THR A 360 49.62 1.49 24.13
C THR A 360 50.93 2.19 24.51
N PRO A 361 51.10 2.72 25.74
CA PRO A 361 52.40 3.20 26.18
C PRO A 361 53.36 2.01 26.22
N SER A 362 54.46 2.10 25.45
CA SER A 362 55.51 1.07 25.46
C SER A 362 55.98 0.83 26.89
N PRO A 363 56.18 -0.43 27.34
CA PRO A 363 56.69 -0.70 28.67
C PRO A 363 58.05 -0.01 28.85
N SER A 364 58.20 0.71 29.96
CA SER A 364 59.45 1.40 30.29
C SER A 364 60.57 0.40 30.51
N ALA A 365 61.77 0.69 30.00
CA ALA A 365 62.88 -0.24 30.04
C ALA A 365 63.36 -0.51 31.47
N THR A 366 63.48 -1.80 31.81
CA THR A 366 64.04 -2.26 33.09
C THR A 366 65.52 -1.84 33.22
N PRO A 367 65.93 -1.14 34.30
CA PRO A 367 67.34 -0.93 34.57
C PRO A 367 68.03 -2.24 35.01
N THR A 368 69.20 -2.50 34.43
CA THR A 368 70.05 -3.68 34.68
C THR A 368 70.59 -3.70 36.13
N PRO A 369 70.74 -4.86 36.79
CA PRO A 369 71.01 -4.94 38.23
C PRO A 369 72.49 -4.78 38.63
N SER A 370 72.69 -4.48 39.91
CA SER A 370 73.98 -4.52 40.63
C SER A 370 73.84 -5.35 41.90
N ILE A 371 74.83 -6.19 42.23
CA ILE A 371 74.85 -7.11 43.38
C ILE A 371 76.17 -6.91 44.15
N PRO A 372 76.14 -6.79 45.49
CA PRO A 372 76.77 -7.82 46.34
C PRO A 372 75.84 -8.42 47.42
N SER A 373 76.12 -9.67 47.80
CA SER A 373 75.56 -10.43 48.93
C SER A 373 76.28 -10.08 50.27
N PRO A 374 76.04 -10.72 51.45
CA PRO A 374 75.11 -11.81 51.86
C PRO A 374 74.15 -11.36 53.03
N SER A 375 73.39 -12.17 53.81
CA SER A 375 73.60 -13.55 54.31
C SER A 375 72.35 -14.30 54.82
N ASP A 376 72.54 -15.61 55.00
CA ASP A 376 71.92 -16.55 55.96
C ASP A 376 70.54 -17.24 55.73
N GLN A 377 70.43 -18.39 56.41
CA GLN A 377 69.55 -19.58 56.25
C GLN A 377 68.53 -19.71 57.42
N PRO A 378 67.65 -20.75 57.50
CA PRO A 378 66.94 -21.56 56.48
C PRO A 378 65.44 -21.87 56.86
N ALA A 379 64.85 -22.91 56.24
CA ALA A 379 63.66 -23.70 56.67
C ALA A 379 62.26 -23.07 56.48
N GLU A 380 61.16 -23.80 56.25
CA GLU A 380 60.97 -25.24 55.97
C GLU A 380 59.69 -25.50 55.12
N THR A 381 59.36 -26.76 54.83
CA THR A 381 58.20 -27.23 54.02
C THR A 381 57.34 -28.18 54.87
N PRO A 382 55.99 -28.03 54.94
CA PRO A 382 55.12 -28.88 54.10
C PRO A 382 53.74 -28.28 53.70
N ALA A 383 52.99 -29.05 52.91
CA ALA A 383 51.63 -28.75 52.44
C ALA A 383 50.51 -29.29 53.37
N PRO A 384 49.24 -28.83 53.22
CA PRO A 384 48.07 -29.39 53.90
C PRO A 384 47.31 -30.44 53.05
N THR A 385 46.51 -31.27 53.72
CA THR A 385 45.82 -32.45 53.16
C THR A 385 44.30 -32.27 53.03
N GLU A 386 43.68 -33.00 52.12
CA GLU A 386 42.23 -33.14 51.91
C GLU A 386 41.50 -33.80 53.11
N VAL A 387 40.24 -33.40 53.38
CA VAL A 387 39.40 -33.99 54.44
C VAL A 387 37.94 -34.14 53.95
N GLN A 388 37.33 -35.31 54.20
CA GLN A 388 35.98 -35.67 53.76
C GLN A 388 34.84 -35.11 54.65
N PRO A 389 33.63 -34.90 54.11
CA PRO A 389 32.41 -34.65 54.88
C PRO A 389 31.52 -35.89 55.08
N THR A 390 30.89 -36.04 56.25
CA THR A 390 29.76 -36.96 56.54
C THR A 390 28.94 -36.41 57.73
N PRO A 391 27.75 -36.95 58.09
CA PRO A 391 26.58 -37.18 57.23
C PRO A 391 25.24 -36.73 57.89
N VAL A 392 24.13 -36.67 57.13
CA VAL A 392 22.76 -36.60 57.70
C VAL A 392 21.77 -37.50 56.91
N PRO A 393 21.05 -38.45 57.56
CA PRO A 393 19.97 -39.28 56.99
C PRO A 393 18.57 -38.68 57.26
N ALA A 394 17.42 -39.14 56.70
CA ALA A 394 17.10 -40.10 55.63
C ALA A 394 15.64 -39.85 55.14
N GLN A 395 15.23 -40.49 54.04
CA GLN A 395 13.83 -40.57 53.58
C GLN A 395 13.51 -42.01 53.14
N PRO A 396 12.36 -42.60 53.53
CA PRO A 396 12.03 -43.99 53.20
C PRO A 396 11.22 -44.17 51.89
N THR A 397 11.66 -45.16 51.08
CA THR A 397 10.91 -46.04 50.15
C THR A 397 9.78 -45.50 49.24
N PRO A 398 9.93 -45.59 47.91
CA PRO A 398 8.82 -45.58 46.94
C PRO A 398 8.28 -46.99 46.64
N ASP A 399 7.03 -47.07 46.15
CA ASP A 399 6.41 -48.29 45.64
C ASP A 399 6.59 -48.50 44.12
N THR A 400 6.31 -49.72 43.66
CA THR A 400 6.67 -50.25 42.33
C THR A 400 5.95 -49.54 41.16
N PRO A 401 6.63 -49.19 40.04
CA PRO A 401 6.00 -48.55 38.89
C PRO A 401 5.28 -49.55 37.96
N SER A 402 4.07 -49.18 37.51
CA SER A 402 3.43 -49.78 36.33
C SER A 402 4.14 -49.33 35.05
N SER A 403 4.32 -50.24 34.10
CA SER A 403 4.98 -49.95 32.81
C SER A 403 4.18 -48.92 32.00
N PRO A 404 4.77 -47.79 31.57
CA PRO A 404 4.09 -46.81 30.73
C PRO A 404 4.00 -47.31 29.28
N SER A 405 2.81 -47.21 28.69
CA SER A 405 2.64 -47.29 27.23
C SER A 405 3.55 -46.27 26.53
N ALA A 406 4.11 -46.63 25.37
CA ALA A 406 4.93 -45.70 24.59
C ALA A 406 4.13 -44.42 24.28
N PRO A 407 4.74 -43.22 24.43
CA PRO A 407 4.05 -41.97 24.12
C PRO A 407 3.70 -41.91 22.64
N SER A 408 2.46 -41.55 22.33
CA SER A 408 2.10 -41.04 21.01
C SER A 408 3.03 -39.89 20.64
N PRO A 409 3.42 -39.73 19.35
CA PRO A 409 4.23 -38.60 18.93
C PRO A 409 3.53 -37.29 19.32
N GLU A 410 4.30 -36.33 19.83
CA GLU A 410 3.78 -35.04 20.29
C GLU A 410 2.95 -34.39 19.18
N ALA A 411 1.72 -33.98 19.50
CA ALA A 411 0.96 -33.12 18.62
C ALA A 411 1.77 -31.83 18.40
N SER A 412 1.96 -31.43 17.15
CA SER A 412 2.67 -30.20 16.81
C SER A 412 2.13 -29.03 17.63
N PRO A 413 2.99 -28.08 18.09
CA PRO A 413 2.55 -26.89 18.83
C PRO A 413 1.49 -26.06 18.11
N TRP A 414 1.37 -26.27 16.79
CA TRP A 414 0.33 -25.78 15.92
C TRP A 414 -0.49 -26.98 15.43
N GLY A 415 -1.72 -27.14 15.95
CA GLY A 415 -2.70 -28.08 15.39
C GLY A 415 -3.11 -27.70 13.97
N GLY A 416 -3.83 -28.58 13.27
CA GLY A 416 -4.23 -28.36 11.86
C GLY A 416 -4.88 -26.99 11.64
N ASP A 417 -5.84 -26.66 12.50
CA ASP A 417 -6.62 -25.41 12.51
C ASP A 417 -5.75 -24.12 12.50
N ALA A 418 -4.51 -24.18 13.00
CA ALA A 418 -3.61 -23.02 13.04
C ALA A 418 -3.04 -22.64 11.65
N TRP A 419 -3.07 -23.56 10.68
CA TRP A 419 -2.79 -23.27 9.27
C TRP A 419 -4.01 -22.69 8.54
N ASP A 420 -5.20 -22.94 9.06
CA ASP A 420 -6.49 -22.57 8.43
C ASP A 420 -7.08 -21.29 9.04
N ALA A 421 -6.40 -20.74 10.05
CA ALA A 421 -6.71 -19.45 10.65
C ALA A 421 -6.85 -18.32 9.60
N ALA A 422 -7.82 -17.44 9.83
CA ALA A 422 -8.12 -16.33 8.94
C ALA A 422 -6.97 -15.31 8.88
N THR A 423 -6.77 -14.71 7.71
CA THR A 423 -5.83 -13.60 7.50
C THR A 423 -6.57 -12.41 6.88
N PRO A 424 -5.97 -11.21 6.77
CA PRO A 424 -6.61 -10.05 6.14
C PRO A 424 -7.08 -10.28 4.68
N PHE A 425 -6.61 -11.36 4.04
CA PHE A 425 -6.90 -11.74 2.65
C PHE A 425 -7.71 -13.04 2.49
N THR A 426 -8.10 -13.74 3.56
CA THR A 426 -9.00 -14.92 3.47
C THR A 426 -10.48 -14.54 3.31
N THR A 427 -10.86 -13.27 3.42
CA THR A 427 -12.23 -12.80 3.21
C THR A 427 -12.56 -12.71 1.71
N PRO A 428 -13.57 -13.42 1.19
CA PRO A 428 -14.03 -13.25 -0.19
C PRO A 428 -14.48 -11.81 -0.47
N ARG A 429 -14.38 -11.37 -1.73
CA ARG A 429 -14.91 -10.07 -2.17
C ARG A 429 -16.33 -10.22 -2.68
N ALA A 430 -17.17 -9.24 -2.39
CA ALA A 430 -18.47 -9.11 -3.06
C ALA A 430 -18.28 -9.13 -4.60
N PRO A 431 -19.25 -9.69 -5.37
CA PRO A 431 -19.17 -9.72 -6.82
C PRO A 431 -19.12 -8.31 -7.42
N LEU A 432 -18.48 -8.20 -8.58
CA LEU A 432 -18.31 -6.93 -9.32
C LEU A 432 -19.64 -6.23 -9.65
N PHE A 433 -20.73 -6.98 -9.74
CA PHE A 433 -22.08 -6.47 -9.96
C PHE A 433 -23.06 -7.21 -9.03
N SER A 434 -23.90 -6.46 -8.31
CA SER A 434 -25.07 -7.00 -7.59
C SER A 434 -26.32 -6.19 -7.91
N SER A 435 -27.49 -6.76 -7.68
CA SER A 435 -28.79 -6.25 -8.18
C SER A 435 -29.26 -4.92 -7.58
N GLY A 436 -28.62 -4.40 -6.52
CA GLY A 436 -28.98 -3.12 -5.88
C GLY A 436 -28.07 -1.93 -6.18
N SER A 437 -26.91 -2.11 -6.83
CA SER A 437 -25.79 -1.14 -6.71
C SER A 437 -25.93 0.17 -7.53
N VAL A 438 -26.93 0.30 -8.41
CA VAL A 438 -26.93 1.30 -9.52
C VAL A 438 -26.81 2.77 -9.09
N SER A 439 -27.30 3.14 -7.90
CA SER A 439 -27.15 4.49 -7.36
C SER A 439 -25.70 4.83 -6.98
N GLY A 440 -24.95 3.86 -6.44
CA GLY A 440 -23.55 4.04 -6.05
C GLY A 440 -22.61 4.23 -7.25
N TRP A 441 -22.85 3.51 -8.35
CA TRP A 441 -22.02 3.58 -9.57
C TRP A 441 -21.87 5.00 -10.11
N VAL A 442 -22.91 5.84 -10.04
CA VAL A 442 -22.84 7.24 -10.49
C VAL A 442 -21.79 8.03 -9.70
N GLY A 443 -21.74 7.84 -8.37
CA GLY A 443 -20.71 8.43 -7.52
C GLY A 443 -19.31 7.94 -7.86
N THR A 444 -19.15 6.63 -8.09
CA THR A 444 -17.86 6.02 -8.47
C THR A 444 -17.37 6.51 -9.83
N PHE A 445 -18.25 6.62 -10.84
CA PHE A 445 -17.93 7.17 -12.16
C PHE A 445 -17.51 8.64 -12.08
N LEU A 446 -18.22 9.47 -11.31
CA LEU A 446 -17.87 10.87 -11.11
C LEU A 446 -16.51 11.01 -10.40
N LEU A 447 -16.24 10.18 -9.38
CA LEU A 447 -14.95 10.15 -8.71
C LEU A 447 -13.82 9.71 -9.67
N ALA A 448 -14.02 8.64 -10.46
CA ALA A 448 -13.03 8.21 -11.45
C ALA A 448 -12.70 9.31 -12.47
N ALA A 449 -13.71 10.04 -12.95
CA ALA A 449 -13.53 11.19 -13.82
C ALA A 449 -12.74 12.34 -13.14
N LEU A 450 -13.04 12.66 -11.88
CA LEU A 450 -12.33 13.67 -11.09
C LEU A 450 -10.87 13.28 -10.82
N VAL A 451 -10.59 12.03 -10.45
CA VAL A 451 -9.23 11.52 -10.25
C VAL A 451 -8.41 11.65 -11.53
N LEU A 452 -8.98 11.26 -12.68
CA LEU A 452 -8.31 11.40 -13.98
C LEU A 452 -8.12 12.86 -14.40
N ALA A 453 -9.07 13.74 -14.10
CA ALA A 453 -8.93 15.18 -14.33
C ALA A 453 -7.80 15.78 -13.47
N GLY A 454 -7.71 15.41 -12.19
CA GLY A 454 -6.63 15.82 -11.28
C GLY A 454 -5.26 15.35 -11.76
N ILE A 455 -5.13 14.09 -12.18
CA ILE A 455 -3.90 13.53 -12.78
C ILE A 455 -3.54 14.28 -14.08
N ALA A 456 -4.51 14.46 -14.98
CA ALA A 456 -4.30 15.15 -16.26
C ALA A 456 -3.88 16.63 -16.08
N LEU A 457 -4.43 17.32 -15.07
CA LEU A 457 -4.06 18.71 -14.77
C LEU A 457 -2.69 18.81 -14.09
N SER A 458 -2.39 17.89 -13.17
CA SER A 458 -1.08 17.78 -12.52
C SER A 458 0.06 17.59 -13.52
N THR A 459 -0.14 16.77 -14.57
CA THR A 459 0.90 16.55 -15.59
C THR A 459 1.14 17.77 -16.47
N GLN A 460 0.15 18.64 -16.66
CA GLN A 460 0.35 19.91 -17.38
C GLN A 460 1.34 20.82 -16.65
N LEU A 461 1.33 20.86 -15.32
CA LEU A 461 2.32 21.60 -14.52
C LEU A 461 3.75 21.10 -14.76
N VAL A 462 3.93 19.79 -14.86
CA VAL A 462 5.24 19.17 -15.09
C VAL A 462 5.72 19.45 -16.52
N THR A 463 4.85 19.30 -17.53
CA THR A 463 5.21 19.53 -18.94
C THR A 463 5.36 21.02 -19.31
N GLY A 464 4.70 21.93 -18.60
CA GLY A 464 4.78 23.38 -18.84
C GLY A 464 6.18 23.98 -18.61
N ALA A 465 7.09 23.25 -17.95
CA ALA A 465 8.47 23.68 -17.71
C ALA A 465 9.39 23.64 -18.96
N GLY A 466 8.87 23.26 -20.14
CA GLY A 466 9.68 23.15 -21.37
C GLY A 466 8.95 23.52 -22.68
N ALA A 467 7.83 24.26 -22.60
CA ALA A 467 6.99 24.58 -23.76
C ALA A 467 6.99 26.09 -24.13
N GLY A 468 8.00 26.84 -23.69
CA GLY A 468 8.20 28.26 -23.99
C GLY A 468 9.14 28.50 -25.18
N SER A 469 8.80 28.03 -26.37
CA SER A 469 9.44 28.43 -27.65
C SER A 469 8.66 27.86 -28.84
N GLY A 470 8.13 28.74 -29.71
CA GLY A 470 7.22 28.34 -30.79
C GLY A 470 7.22 29.21 -32.06
N ALA A 471 7.91 30.35 -32.06
CA ALA A 471 8.25 31.19 -33.21
C ALA A 471 9.39 32.15 -32.77
N GLY A 472 10.38 32.53 -33.58
CA GLY A 472 10.79 32.06 -34.91
C GLY A 472 12.33 32.07 -35.04
N PRO A 473 12.92 31.76 -36.21
CA PRO A 473 14.34 31.43 -36.29
C PRO A 473 15.27 32.57 -36.79
N THR A 474 16.32 32.87 -36.04
CA THR A 474 17.59 33.41 -36.57
C THR A 474 18.79 32.73 -35.90
N ARG A 475 19.90 32.62 -36.62
CA ARG A 475 21.12 31.90 -36.20
C ARG A 475 22.33 32.83 -36.30
N THR A 476 22.69 33.47 -35.20
CA THR A 476 23.86 34.35 -35.08
C THR A 476 24.94 33.69 -34.22
N PRO A 477 26.11 33.32 -34.77
CA PRO A 477 27.21 32.77 -33.99
C PRO A 477 28.11 33.89 -33.44
N GLY A 478 28.07 34.15 -32.12
CA GLY A 478 28.98 35.09 -31.47
C GLY A 478 28.61 35.39 -30.02
N THR A 479 29.62 35.77 -29.22
CA THR A 479 29.53 36.41 -27.88
C THR A 479 28.47 35.87 -26.92
N GLY A 480 28.90 35.03 -25.97
CA GLY A 480 28.03 34.58 -24.87
C GLY A 480 28.16 35.42 -23.60
N TYR A 481 27.06 35.52 -22.85
CA TYR A 481 27.04 35.68 -21.40
C TYR A 481 25.87 34.84 -20.85
N LEU A 482 26.15 33.89 -19.95
CA LEU A 482 25.12 33.02 -19.37
C LEU A 482 24.69 33.56 -18.00
N LEU A 483 23.50 34.17 -17.93
CA LEU A 483 22.86 34.49 -16.65
C LEU A 483 22.20 33.23 -16.05
N PRO A 484 22.51 32.87 -14.78
CA PRO A 484 22.05 31.61 -14.18
C PRO A 484 20.66 31.75 -13.53
N SER A 485 19.61 31.26 -14.20
CA SER A 485 18.25 31.19 -13.65
C SER A 485 18.16 30.24 -12.44
N ARG A 486 18.05 30.83 -11.24
CA ARG A 486 18.03 30.13 -9.93
C ARG A 486 16.68 29.48 -9.64
N THR A 487 16.42 28.32 -10.23
CA THR A 487 15.40 27.39 -9.73
C THR A 487 15.92 26.64 -8.48
N PRO A 488 15.15 26.50 -7.40
CA PRO A 488 15.56 25.72 -6.23
C PRO A 488 15.58 24.22 -6.57
N ARG A 489 16.77 23.60 -6.55
CA ARG A 489 16.97 22.18 -6.90
C ARG A 489 17.24 21.36 -5.65
N PHE A 490 16.25 20.60 -5.20
CA PHE A 490 16.32 19.82 -3.95
C PHE A 490 16.97 18.43 -4.08
N THR A 491 17.65 18.13 -5.20
CA THR A 491 18.44 16.89 -5.38
C THR A 491 19.78 17.19 -6.08
N GLY A 492 20.78 16.33 -5.84
CA GLY A 492 22.20 16.64 -6.00
C GLY A 492 22.73 16.89 -7.42
N ARG A 493 23.93 17.47 -7.50
CA ARG A 493 24.60 18.02 -8.70
C ARG A 493 24.99 17.01 -9.81
N ASN A 494 24.63 15.74 -9.71
CA ASN A 494 25.09 14.69 -10.63
C ASN A 494 24.10 14.39 -11.78
N ARG A 495 24.07 15.27 -12.78
CA ARG A 495 23.78 14.89 -14.17
C ARG A 495 24.84 15.48 -15.09
N ARG A 496 25.65 14.63 -15.71
CA ARG A 496 26.39 15.00 -16.92
C ARG A 496 25.36 15.36 -18.02
N SER A 497 25.70 16.34 -18.85
CA SER A 497 24.98 16.58 -20.11
C SER A 497 25.25 15.42 -21.06
N VAL A 498 24.40 14.40 -21.04
CA VAL A 498 24.44 13.31 -22.03
C VAL A 498 24.01 13.89 -23.37
N THR A 499 24.97 14.03 -24.27
CA THR A 499 24.72 14.24 -25.70
C THR A 499 23.99 13.02 -26.26
N ASP A 500 22.98 13.23 -27.10
CA ASP A 500 22.01 12.18 -27.46
C ASP A 500 22.58 10.95 -28.21
N ASP A 501 23.83 11.01 -28.69
CA ASP A 501 24.54 9.90 -29.35
C ASP A 501 24.95 8.74 -28.40
N GLU A 502 25.08 8.96 -27.08
CA GLU A 502 25.50 7.91 -26.12
C GLU A 502 24.32 7.30 -25.32
N ARG A 503 23.20 7.02 -25.97
CA ARG A 503 22.10 6.23 -25.36
C ARG A 503 22.43 4.73 -25.36
N VAL A 504 23.31 4.31 -24.46
CA VAL A 504 23.47 2.89 -24.10
C VAL A 504 22.10 2.33 -23.69
N GLY A 505 21.64 1.31 -24.41
CA GLY A 505 20.35 0.68 -24.14
C GLY A 505 20.31 0.02 -22.75
N PRO A 506 19.14 -0.04 -22.09
CA PRO A 506 19.02 -0.65 -20.77
C PRO A 506 19.44 -2.12 -20.81
N VAL A 507 20.50 -2.45 -20.07
CA VAL A 507 20.99 -3.83 -19.94
C VAL A 507 19.90 -4.66 -19.24
N PRO A 508 19.42 -5.77 -19.83
CA PRO A 508 18.36 -6.58 -19.23
C PRO A 508 18.83 -7.18 -17.90
N SER A 509 17.97 -7.13 -16.89
CA SER A 509 18.27 -7.74 -15.58
C SER A 509 18.40 -9.26 -15.69
N SER A 510 19.30 -9.88 -14.92
CA SER A 510 19.40 -11.34 -14.87
C SER A 510 18.14 -11.96 -14.27
N VAL A 511 17.87 -13.22 -14.61
CA VAL A 511 16.76 -13.99 -14.02
C VAL A 511 16.88 -14.04 -12.50
N THR A 512 18.10 -14.16 -11.95
CA THR A 512 18.33 -14.13 -10.50
C THR A 512 17.95 -12.81 -9.85
N THR A 513 18.30 -11.67 -10.44
CA THR A 513 17.88 -10.34 -9.94
C THR A 513 16.36 -10.17 -10.05
N VAL A 514 15.72 -10.67 -11.12
CA VAL A 514 14.26 -10.64 -11.26
C VAL A 514 13.58 -11.49 -10.19
N VAL A 515 14.00 -12.74 -9.97
CA VAL A 515 13.40 -13.62 -8.95
C VAL A 515 13.57 -13.06 -7.54
N ALA A 516 14.78 -12.61 -7.19
CA ALA A 516 15.02 -11.97 -5.90
C ALA A 516 14.15 -10.70 -5.70
N ALA A 517 13.96 -9.92 -6.76
CA ALA A 517 13.11 -8.73 -6.72
C ALA A 517 11.62 -9.06 -6.52
N LEU A 518 11.12 -10.13 -7.14
CA LEU A 518 9.73 -10.58 -6.94
C LEU A 518 9.50 -11.14 -5.53
N ILE A 519 10.47 -11.86 -4.96
CA ILE A 519 10.39 -12.35 -3.56
C ILE A 519 10.38 -11.17 -2.58
N ALA A 520 11.22 -10.16 -2.79
CA ALA A 520 11.25 -8.96 -1.96
C ALA A 520 9.92 -8.16 -2.02
N VAL A 521 9.27 -8.08 -3.19
CA VAL A 521 7.92 -7.51 -3.32
C VAL A 521 6.89 -8.36 -2.59
N ALA A 522 6.91 -9.69 -2.75
CA ALA A 522 5.98 -10.60 -2.09
C ALA A 522 6.02 -10.47 -0.55
N GLY A 523 7.20 -10.28 0.03
CA GLY A 523 7.36 -9.97 1.46
C GLY A 523 6.81 -8.60 1.85
N LEU A 524 7.06 -7.56 1.04
CA LEU A 524 6.52 -6.21 1.28
C LEU A 524 4.98 -6.18 1.26
N LEU A 525 4.32 -6.96 0.40
CA LEU A 525 2.85 -7.00 0.33
C LEU A 525 2.20 -7.47 1.64
N ILE A 526 2.82 -8.44 2.34
CA ILE A 526 2.32 -8.99 3.61
C ILE A 526 2.41 -7.93 4.73
N LEU A 527 3.49 -7.15 4.74
CA LEU A 527 3.76 -6.11 5.73
C LEU A 527 2.76 -4.92 5.70
N SER A 528 1.80 -4.91 4.77
CA SER A 528 0.69 -3.95 4.69
C SER A 528 -0.29 -4.05 5.87
N LYS A 529 -0.29 -5.18 6.59
CA LYS A 529 -1.02 -5.40 7.84
C LYS A 529 -0.04 -5.92 8.93
N PRO A 530 -0.47 -6.03 10.20
CA PRO A 530 0.27 -6.78 11.22
C PRO A 530 0.53 -8.23 10.78
N VAL A 531 1.51 -8.88 11.41
CA VAL A 531 1.90 -10.27 11.15
C VAL A 531 2.13 -10.94 12.50
N ASP A 532 1.22 -11.85 12.86
CA ASP A 532 1.02 -12.28 14.25
C ASP A 532 1.68 -13.64 14.55
N GLY A 533 2.71 -14.00 13.77
CA GLY A 533 3.53 -15.21 13.97
C GLY A 533 2.86 -16.56 13.67
N THR A 534 1.56 -16.59 13.34
CA THR A 534 0.83 -17.84 13.10
C THR A 534 1.19 -18.51 11.77
N PRO A 535 1.05 -19.85 11.64
CA PRO A 535 1.36 -20.58 10.40
C PRO A 535 0.56 -20.11 9.17
N ALA A 536 -0.65 -19.57 9.36
CA ALA A 536 -1.44 -18.95 8.30
C ALA A 536 -0.70 -17.82 7.56
N TYR A 537 0.22 -17.08 8.21
CA TYR A 537 1.04 -16.08 7.54
C TYR A 537 2.11 -16.69 6.61
N ALA A 538 2.52 -17.95 6.82
CA ALA A 538 3.38 -18.67 5.88
C ALA A 538 2.60 -19.15 4.64
N ARG A 539 1.32 -19.53 4.81
CA ARG A 539 0.38 -19.76 3.69
C ARG A 539 0.16 -18.47 2.89
N LEU A 540 -0.05 -17.34 3.57
CA LEU A 540 -0.18 -16.01 2.94
C LEU A 540 1.09 -15.57 2.20
N LEU A 541 2.29 -15.92 2.68
CA LEU A 541 3.55 -15.70 1.97
C LEU A 541 3.63 -16.51 0.67
N PHE A 542 3.19 -17.77 0.68
CA PHE A 542 3.11 -18.57 -0.55
C PHE A 542 2.07 -18.00 -1.54
N ALA A 543 0.95 -17.49 -1.03
CA ALA A 543 -0.05 -16.76 -1.82
C ALA A 543 0.54 -15.48 -2.45
N SER A 544 1.29 -14.67 -1.69
CA SER A 544 1.86 -13.40 -2.17
C SER A 544 3.00 -13.60 -3.17
N VAL A 545 3.82 -14.65 -3.02
CA VAL A 545 4.84 -15.04 -4.02
C VAL A 545 4.15 -15.47 -5.33
N THR A 546 3.15 -16.35 -5.25
CA THR A 546 2.36 -16.78 -6.42
C THR A 546 1.70 -15.61 -7.12
N ALA A 547 1.01 -14.74 -6.37
CA ALA A 547 0.33 -13.55 -6.91
C ALA A 547 1.31 -12.58 -7.58
N THR A 548 2.45 -12.30 -6.94
CA THR A 548 3.49 -11.41 -7.48
C THR A 548 4.10 -11.97 -8.77
N PHE A 549 4.30 -13.29 -8.85
CA PHE A 549 4.78 -13.96 -10.05
C PHE A 549 3.77 -13.89 -11.20
N LEU A 550 2.49 -14.16 -10.95
CA LEU A 550 1.42 -14.07 -11.95
C LEU A 550 1.29 -12.65 -12.53
N VAL A 551 1.29 -11.63 -11.66
CA VAL A 551 1.25 -10.22 -12.07
C VAL A 551 2.48 -9.87 -12.91
N ALA A 552 3.68 -10.26 -12.48
CA ALA A 552 4.92 -10.01 -13.23
C ALA A 552 4.93 -10.72 -14.61
N LEU A 553 4.47 -11.96 -14.67
CA LEU A 553 4.38 -12.76 -15.89
C LEU A 553 3.46 -12.08 -16.92
N VAL A 554 2.24 -11.72 -16.54
CA VAL A 554 1.29 -11.02 -17.44
C VAL A 554 1.84 -9.64 -17.84
N SER A 555 2.45 -8.92 -16.90
CA SER A 555 3.06 -7.61 -17.13
C SER A 555 4.22 -7.63 -18.15
N VAL A 556 4.85 -8.77 -18.39
CA VAL A 556 5.91 -8.95 -19.41
C VAL A 556 5.37 -9.64 -20.68
N ALA A 557 4.55 -10.68 -20.53
CA ALA A 557 4.06 -11.49 -21.65
C ALA A 557 3.13 -10.71 -22.57
N ALA A 558 2.15 -9.98 -22.03
CA ALA A 558 1.18 -9.23 -22.83
C ALA A 558 1.83 -8.16 -23.74
N PRO A 559 2.69 -7.25 -23.25
CA PRO A 559 3.38 -6.31 -24.13
C PRO A 559 4.36 -7.02 -25.07
N ALA A 560 4.99 -8.14 -24.69
CA ALA A 560 5.90 -8.88 -25.58
C ALA A 560 5.17 -9.54 -26.76
N VAL A 561 3.97 -10.08 -26.55
CA VAL A 561 3.10 -10.59 -27.62
C VAL A 561 2.67 -9.45 -28.55
N VAL A 562 2.21 -8.32 -28.00
CA VAL A 562 1.76 -7.17 -28.81
C VAL A 562 2.93 -6.50 -29.55
N ALA A 563 4.12 -6.44 -28.96
CA ALA A 563 5.33 -5.96 -29.65
C ALA A 563 5.71 -6.84 -30.84
N ARG A 564 5.63 -8.18 -30.71
CA ARG A 564 5.82 -9.12 -31.82
C ARG A 564 4.78 -8.91 -32.93
N LEU A 565 3.50 -8.83 -32.57
CA LEU A 565 2.39 -8.62 -33.52
C LEU A 565 2.47 -7.28 -34.26
N LEU A 566 3.06 -6.25 -33.64
CA LEU A 566 3.26 -4.92 -34.23
C LEU A 566 4.65 -4.73 -34.88
N GLY A 567 5.48 -5.77 -34.95
CA GLY A 567 6.83 -5.69 -35.54
C GLY A 567 7.84 -4.83 -34.75
N ALA A 568 7.55 -4.53 -33.48
CA ALA A 568 8.32 -3.60 -32.64
C ALA A 568 9.58 -4.20 -31.99
N GLY A 569 10.02 -5.38 -32.44
CA GLY A 569 11.22 -6.07 -31.95
C GLY A 569 11.02 -6.84 -30.64
N ARG A 570 12.13 -7.15 -29.96
CA ARG A 570 12.13 -7.80 -28.63
C ARG A 570 11.96 -6.75 -27.54
N ILE A 571 11.20 -7.10 -26.50
CA ILE A 571 11.13 -6.33 -25.26
C ILE A 571 12.28 -6.71 -24.34
N HIS A 572 12.87 -5.71 -23.70
CA HIS A 572 13.85 -5.87 -22.63
C HIS A 572 13.21 -5.57 -21.28
N THR A 573 13.48 -6.41 -20.30
CA THR A 573 12.96 -6.31 -18.93
C THR A 573 14.04 -5.83 -17.97
N THR A 574 13.75 -4.78 -17.22
CA THR A 574 14.63 -4.21 -16.20
C THR A 574 13.90 -4.03 -14.88
N VAL A 575 14.53 -4.44 -13.78
CA VAL A 575 14.06 -4.09 -12.43
C VAL A 575 14.24 -2.59 -12.22
N ASP A 576 13.18 -1.86 -11.85
CA ASP A 576 13.24 -0.43 -11.51
C ASP A 576 13.22 -0.26 -9.98
N PRO A 577 14.31 0.25 -9.36
CA PRO A 577 14.35 0.56 -7.92
C PRO A 577 13.22 1.48 -7.43
N ARG A 578 12.64 2.31 -8.32
CA ARG A 578 11.49 3.16 -7.98
C ARG A 578 10.23 2.36 -7.69
N GLY A 579 10.08 1.17 -8.29
CA GLY A 579 8.98 0.25 -8.00
C GLY A 579 8.97 -0.11 -6.52
N PHE A 580 10.11 -0.50 -5.96
CA PHE A 580 10.26 -0.78 -4.52
C PHE A 580 9.91 0.42 -3.65
N ALA A 581 10.37 1.62 -4.01
CA ALA A 581 10.08 2.83 -3.23
C ALA A 581 8.57 3.15 -3.21
N ILE A 582 7.87 3.01 -4.35
CA ILE A 582 6.41 3.19 -4.41
C ILE A 582 5.71 2.10 -3.59
N ILE A 583 6.06 0.83 -3.77
CA ILE A 583 5.46 -0.30 -3.05
C ILE A 583 5.64 -0.13 -1.54
N ALA A 584 6.85 0.19 -1.07
CA ALA A 584 7.13 0.40 0.35
C ALA A 584 6.35 1.59 0.94
N VAL A 585 6.22 2.71 0.21
CA VAL A 585 5.39 3.84 0.63
C VAL A 585 3.91 3.45 0.68
N SER A 586 3.37 2.78 -0.35
CA SER A 586 1.96 2.35 -0.36
C SER A 586 1.63 1.32 0.72
N VAL A 587 2.55 0.40 1.01
CA VAL A 587 2.46 -0.56 2.13
C VAL A 587 2.46 0.19 3.46
N ALA A 588 3.38 1.14 3.66
CA ALA A 588 3.44 1.95 4.87
C ALA A 588 2.19 2.82 5.05
N THR A 589 1.71 3.50 4.01
CA THR A 589 0.47 4.29 4.02
C THR A 589 -0.74 3.42 4.33
N SER A 590 -0.85 2.22 3.72
CA SER A 590 -1.93 1.27 4.02
C SER A 590 -1.92 0.84 5.48
N ARG A 591 -0.75 0.57 6.04
CA ARG A 591 -0.60 0.18 7.46
C ARG A 591 -0.87 1.33 8.43
N ILE A 592 -0.40 2.54 8.13
CA ILE A 592 -0.56 3.75 8.98
C ILE A 592 -2.01 4.23 8.99
N LEU A 593 -2.69 4.23 7.83
CA LEU A 593 -4.09 4.62 7.70
C LEU A 593 -5.06 3.45 7.93
N GLY A 594 -4.57 2.27 8.29
CA GLY A 594 -5.36 1.07 8.56
C GLY A 594 -6.11 0.48 7.35
N LEU A 595 -5.84 0.96 6.13
CA LEU A 595 -6.68 0.76 4.93
C LEU A 595 -7.13 -0.68 4.72
N GLU A 596 -8.42 -0.83 4.42
CA GLU A 596 -9.05 -2.08 4.03
C GLU A 596 -9.88 -1.85 2.76
N PRO A 597 -9.70 -2.65 1.70
CA PRO A 597 -8.49 -3.45 1.44
C PRO A 597 -7.23 -2.55 1.32
N PRO A 598 -6.02 -3.06 1.59
CA PRO A 598 -4.80 -2.28 1.46
C PRO A 598 -4.46 -1.95 0.01
N LEU A 599 -3.76 -0.82 -0.21
CA LEU A 599 -3.28 -0.38 -1.52
C LEU A 599 -2.03 -1.18 -1.92
N LEU A 600 -2.21 -2.20 -2.74
CA LEU A 600 -1.15 -3.13 -3.15
C LEU A 600 -0.70 -2.93 -4.60
N PHE A 601 0.61 -2.96 -4.82
CA PHE A 601 1.23 -2.83 -6.12
C PHE A 601 2.35 -3.86 -6.25
N ALA A 602 2.52 -4.48 -7.43
CA ALA A 602 3.59 -5.44 -7.70
C ALA A 602 4.51 -4.96 -8.85
N LEU A 603 4.54 -3.64 -9.09
CA LEU A 603 5.13 -3.04 -10.29
C LEU A 603 6.65 -2.80 -10.18
N VAL A 604 7.43 -3.87 -10.03
CA VAL A 604 8.90 -3.81 -9.93
C VAL A 604 9.63 -3.96 -11.27
N LEU A 605 8.95 -4.48 -12.30
CA LEU A 605 9.52 -4.65 -13.64
C LEU A 605 9.11 -3.52 -14.59
N THR A 606 10.08 -3.00 -15.33
CA THR A 606 9.87 -2.16 -16.51
C THR A 606 10.10 -2.98 -17.77
N ALA A 607 9.24 -2.75 -18.78
CA ALA A 607 9.27 -3.43 -20.07
C ALA A 607 9.45 -2.37 -21.16
N SER A 608 10.52 -2.46 -21.94
CA SER A 608 10.89 -1.45 -22.95
C SER A 608 11.14 -2.07 -24.33
N THR A 609 10.75 -1.34 -25.38
CA THR A 609 11.08 -1.65 -26.79
C THR A 609 12.37 -0.92 -27.21
N ALA A 610 12.95 -1.32 -28.35
CA ALA A 610 14.12 -0.64 -28.91
C ALA A 610 13.84 0.82 -29.30
N LEU A 611 14.89 1.65 -29.35
CA LEU A 611 14.85 3.13 -29.44
C LEU A 611 14.18 3.74 -30.70
N VAL A 612 13.75 2.94 -31.68
CA VAL A 612 13.24 3.42 -32.98
C VAL A 612 11.84 2.85 -33.27
N VAL A 613 10.89 3.15 -32.38
CA VAL A 613 9.48 2.77 -32.52
C VAL A 613 8.62 4.03 -32.65
N ARG A 614 7.58 4.01 -33.50
CA ARG A 614 6.63 5.14 -33.61
C ARG A 614 5.84 5.26 -32.30
N ARG A 615 5.64 6.48 -31.78
CA ARG A 615 4.84 6.77 -30.56
C ARG A 615 3.50 6.02 -30.50
N ALA A 616 2.80 5.91 -31.64
CA ALA A 616 1.52 5.19 -31.74
C ALA A 616 1.64 3.67 -31.51
N THR A 617 2.80 3.06 -31.75
CA THR A 617 3.11 1.65 -31.45
C THR A 617 3.55 1.50 -29.99
N GLU A 618 4.36 2.43 -29.46
CA GLU A 618 4.72 2.45 -28.02
C GLU A 618 3.46 2.52 -27.15
N GLY A 619 2.56 3.47 -27.43
CA GLY A 619 1.29 3.62 -26.72
C GLY A 619 0.35 2.40 -26.84
N ARG A 620 0.45 1.61 -27.92
CA ARG A 620 -0.29 0.33 -28.05
C ARG A 620 0.29 -0.77 -27.16
N VAL A 621 1.62 -0.87 -27.11
CA VAL A 621 2.32 -1.82 -26.22
C VAL A 621 2.05 -1.47 -24.75
N ALA A 622 2.04 -0.18 -24.41
CA ALA A 622 1.66 0.32 -23.08
C ALA A 622 0.18 0.05 -22.75
N ALA A 623 -0.76 0.37 -23.66
CA ALA A 623 -2.18 0.05 -23.46
C ALA A 623 -2.41 -1.45 -23.24
N ALA A 624 -1.75 -2.32 -24.03
CA ALA A 624 -1.84 -3.76 -23.86
C ALA A 624 -1.33 -4.23 -22.49
N ARG A 625 -0.24 -3.63 -21.98
CA ARG A 625 0.30 -3.94 -20.64
C ARG A 625 -0.68 -3.55 -19.52
N ILE A 626 -1.30 -2.37 -19.61
CA ILE A 626 -2.26 -1.88 -18.63
C ILE A 626 -3.55 -2.71 -18.66
N LEU A 627 -4.10 -2.97 -19.85
CA LEU A 627 -5.34 -3.72 -20.03
C LEU A 627 -5.19 -5.21 -19.68
N ALA A 628 -4.02 -5.82 -19.90
CA ALA A 628 -3.78 -7.20 -19.46
C ALA A 628 -3.69 -7.33 -17.94
N LEU A 629 -3.14 -6.34 -17.24
CA LEU A 629 -3.15 -6.30 -15.77
C LEU A 629 -4.57 -6.06 -15.23
N ALA A 630 -5.31 -5.11 -15.79
CA ALA A 630 -6.70 -4.88 -15.41
C ALA A 630 -7.59 -6.11 -15.67
N GLY A 631 -7.37 -6.79 -16.81
CA GLY A 631 -8.05 -8.03 -17.17
C GLY A 631 -7.69 -9.20 -16.24
N LEU A 632 -6.42 -9.36 -15.86
CA LEU A 632 -5.99 -10.34 -14.87
C LEU A 632 -6.71 -10.13 -13.53
N GLY A 633 -6.69 -8.89 -13.00
CA GLY A 633 -7.33 -8.60 -11.72
C GLY A 633 -8.84 -8.77 -11.76
N GLY A 634 -9.52 -8.28 -12.80
CA GLY A 634 -10.96 -8.48 -12.99
C GLY A 634 -11.35 -9.96 -13.14
N ALA A 635 -10.54 -10.77 -13.82
CA ALA A 635 -10.76 -12.21 -13.95
C ALA A 635 -10.54 -12.95 -12.63
N SER A 636 -9.51 -12.60 -11.86
CA SER A 636 -9.27 -13.17 -10.51
C SER A 636 -10.38 -12.81 -9.53
N TRP A 637 -10.93 -11.59 -9.61
CA TRP A 637 -12.09 -11.17 -8.81
C TRP A 637 -13.34 -11.95 -9.19
N ALA A 638 -13.67 -12.01 -10.49
CA ALA A 638 -14.83 -12.75 -10.99
C ALA A 638 -14.78 -14.22 -10.57
N LEU A 639 -13.61 -14.88 -10.74
CA LEU A 639 -13.38 -16.24 -10.28
C LEU A 639 -13.57 -16.37 -8.76
N GLY A 640 -12.95 -15.49 -7.97
CA GLY A 640 -13.10 -15.48 -6.50
C GLY A 640 -14.51 -15.17 -5.99
N SER A 641 -15.39 -14.61 -6.82
CA SER A 641 -16.82 -14.36 -6.49
C SER A 641 -17.76 -15.52 -6.87
N VAL A 642 -17.28 -16.50 -7.63
CA VAL A 642 -18.05 -17.70 -8.05
C VAL A 642 -17.50 -18.98 -7.40
N LEU A 643 -16.20 -18.98 -7.03
CA LEU A 643 -15.50 -20.15 -6.51
C LEU A 643 -15.73 -20.33 -5.00
N SER A 644 -16.91 -20.82 -4.62
CA SER A 644 -17.15 -21.37 -3.29
C SER A 644 -16.33 -22.64 -3.08
N LEU A 645 -15.47 -22.65 -2.06
CA LEU A 645 -14.71 -23.83 -1.62
C LEU A 645 -14.91 -24.01 -0.11
N ASP A 646 -15.10 -25.25 0.32
CA ASP A 646 -15.21 -25.59 1.74
C ASP A 646 -13.92 -25.26 2.51
N GLY A 647 -14.06 -24.99 3.81
CA GLY A 647 -12.98 -24.46 4.65
C GLY A 647 -11.73 -25.34 4.73
N GLY A 648 -10.56 -24.71 4.86
CA GLY A 648 -9.28 -25.37 5.05
C GLY A 648 -8.11 -24.69 4.33
N PHE A 649 -6.94 -25.32 4.37
CA PHE A 649 -5.69 -24.76 3.83
C PHE A 649 -5.80 -24.35 2.36
N ALA A 650 -6.35 -25.24 1.53
CA ALA A 650 -6.39 -25.06 0.08
C ALA A 650 -7.36 -23.95 -0.36
N SER A 651 -8.56 -23.90 0.23
CA SER A 651 -9.55 -22.85 -0.04
C SER A 651 -9.09 -21.49 0.46
N SER A 652 -8.47 -21.45 1.63
CA SER A 652 -7.87 -20.23 2.19
C SER A 652 -6.72 -19.72 1.31
N LEU A 653 -5.82 -20.61 0.88
CA LEU A 653 -4.70 -20.28 -0.02
C LEU A 653 -5.20 -19.76 -1.39
N VAL A 654 -6.21 -20.41 -1.98
CA VAL A 654 -6.78 -19.98 -3.26
C VAL A 654 -7.45 -18.61 -3.12
N THR A 655 -8.22 -18.40 -2.04
CA THR A 655 -8.90 -17.13 -1.76
C THR A 655 -7.90 -15.99 -1.56
N GLU A 656 -6.84 -16.21 -0.77
CA GLU A 656 -5.74 -15.25 -0.60
C GLU A 656 -5.03 -14.95 -1.91
N THR A 657 -4.71 -15.97 -2.71
CA THR A 657 -4.02 -15.80 -3.99
C THR A 657 -4.87 -14.98 -4.96
N LEU A 658 -6.17 -15.27 -5.08
CA LEU A 658 -7.09 -14.50 -5.92
C LEU A 658 -7.25 -13.07 -5.41
N ASN A 659 -7.36 -12.86 -4.10
CA ASN A 659 -7.47 -11.52 -3.49
C ASN A 659 -6.22 -10.67 -3.68
N LEU A 660 -5.04 -11.28 -3.57
CA LEU A 660 -3.74 -10.64 -3.77
C LEU A 660 -3.47 -10.35 -5.25
N VAL A 661 -3.78 -11.28 -6.17
CA VAL A 661 -3.69 -11.00 -7.62
C VAL A 661 -4.64 -9.87 -7.99
N THR A 662 -5.88 -9.88 -7.49
CA THR A 662 -6.88 -8.84 -7.80
C THR A 662 -6.37 -7.45 -7.40
N ALA A 663 -5.91 -7.27 -6.16
CA ALA A 663 -5.36 -6.00 -5.67
C ALA A 663 -4.05 -5.61 -6.37
N ALA A 664 -3.07 -6.52 -6.43
CA ALA A 664 -1.78 -6.21 -7.02
C ALA A 664 -1.85 -5.93 -8.53
N ALA A 665 -2.82 -6.51 -9.26
CA ALA A 665 -2.98 -6.31 -10.69
C ALA A 665 -3.75 -5.00 -11.03
N LEU A 666 -4.88 -4.75 -10.36
CA LEU A 666 -5.69 -3.54 -10.59
C LEU A 666 -4.94 -2.28 -10.11
N GLY A 667 -4.38 -2.31 -8.90
CA GLY A 667 -3.54 -1.22 -8.39
C GLY A 667 -2.35 -0.95 -9.30
N SER A 668 -1.65 -2.00 -9.79
CA SER A 668 -0.56 -1.83 -10.76
C SER A 668 -1.03 -1.22 -12.09
N ALA A 669 -2.22 -1.54 -12.57
CA ALA A 669 -2.80 -0.93 -13.77
C ALA A 669 -3.16 0.54 -13.54
N ALA A 670 -3.73 0.89 -12.39
CA ALA A 670 -4.05 2.26 -12.01
C ALA A 670 -2.78 3.12 -11.86
N LEU A 671 -1.75 2.61 -11.17
CA LEU A 671 -0.45 3.26 -11.03
C LEU A 671 0.22 3.51 -12.39
N MET A 672 0.09 2.56 -13.32
CA MET A 672 0.62 2.72 -14.69
C MET A 672 -0.04 3.84 -15.49
N MET A 673 -1.26 4.26 -15.17
CA MET A 673 -1.93 5.34 -15.88
C MET A 673 -1.28 6.71 -15.65
N ILE A 674 -0.55 6.91 -14.55
CA ILE A 674 0.02 8.21 -14.16
C ILE A 674 1.06 8.70 -15.21
N PRO A 675 0.83 9.81 -15.96
CA PRO A 675 1.69 10.25 -17.06
C PRO A 675 2.97 10.97 -16.61
N VAL A 676 3.87 10.25 -15.93
CA VAL A 676 5.17 10.80 -15.46
C VAL A 676 6.36 10.13 -16.12
N GLY A 677 7.39 10.91 -16.46
CA GLY A 677 8.67 10.41 -16.98
C GLY A 677 8.54 9.51 -18.22
N ALA A 678 9.00 8.27 -18.09
CA ALA A 678 8.95 7.22 -19.12
C ALA A 678 7.89 6.13 -18.82
N SER A 679 6.80 6.50 -18.14
CA SER A 679 5.71 5.59 -17.77
C SER A 679 4.89 5.09 -18.98
N ALA A 680 4.20 3.96 -18.79
CA ALA A 680 3.21 3.44 -19.72
C ALA A 680 2.12 4.51 -20.00
N GLY A 681 1.57 5.12 -18.95
CA GLY A 681 0.60 6.22 -19.04
C GLY A 681 1.08 7.40 -19.87
N GLN A 682 2.34 7.82 -19.75
CA GLN A 682 2.89 8.90 -20.57
C GLN A 682 3.00 8.52 -22.05
N SER A 683 3.43 7.31 -22.38
CA SER A 683 3.47 6.84 -23.78
C SER A 683 2.07 6.71 -24.39
N LEU A 684 1.08 6.27 -23.60
CA LEU A 684 -0.33 6.19 -24.00
C LEU A 684 -0.95 7.60 -24.19
N TRP A 685 -0.71 8.53 -23.26
CA TRP A 685 -1.14 9.93 -23.35
C TRP A 685 -0.55 10.65 -24.58
N ALA A 686 0.75 10.41 -24.86
CA ALA A 686 1.44 10.95 -26.02
C ALA A 686 1.01 10.32 -27.37
N ALA A 687 0.45 9.11 -27.34
CA ALA A 687 -0.10 8.43 -28.51
C ALA A 687 -1.57 8.78 -28.77
N SER A 688 -2.40 8.83 -27.72
CA SER A 688 -3.83 9.16 -27.79
C SER A 688 -4.41 9.49 -26.41
N ARG A 689 -4.61 10.79 -26.14
CA ARG A 689 -5.32 11.27 -24.95
C ARG A 689 -6.72 10.66 -24.73
N PRO A 690 -7.60 10.50 -25.74
CA PRO A 690 -8.90 9.85 -25.50
C PRO A 690 -8.77 8.35 -25.20
N ALA A 691 -7.74 7.65 -25.71
CA ALA A 691 -7.49 6.27 -25.31
C ALA A 691 -6.95 6.18 -23.88
N TRP A 692 -6.08 7.12 -23.47
CA TRP A 692 -5.65 7.27 -22.08
C TRP A 692 -6.86 7.49 -21.15
N PHE A 693 -7.77 8.41 -21.49
CA PHE A 693 -8.94 8.69 -20.66
C PHE A 693 -9.89 7.49 -20.61
N GLY A 694 -10.22 6.87 -21.75
CA GLY A 694 -11.13 5.72 -21.78
C GLY A 694 -10.61 4.49 -21.03
N ILE A 695 -9.32 4.16 -21.19
CA ILE A 695 -8.69 3.06 -20.43
C ILE A 695 -8.58 3.42 -18.95
N GLY A 696 -8.13 4.64 -18.64
CA GLY A 696 -8.03 5.12 -17.27
C GLY A 696 -9.37 5.13 -16.54
N PHE A 697 -10.46 5.50 -17.21
CA PHE A 697 -11.80 5.55 -16.62
C PHE A 697 -12.27 4.16 -16.19
N VAL A 698 -12.09 3.15 -17.05
CA VAL A 698 -12.42 1.76 -16.70
C VAL A 698 -11.54 1.27 -15.55
N VAL A 699 -10.22 1.45 -15.65
CA VAL A 699 -9.26 0.97 -14.64
C VAL A 699 -9.49 1.62 -13.26
N VAL A 700 -9.60 2.95 -13.21
CA VAL A 700 -9.82 3.69 -11.96
C VAL A 700 -11.22 3.43 -11.39
N THR A 701 -12.25 3.23 -12.22
CA THR A 701 -13.57 2.83 -11.71
C THR A 701 -13.50 1.45 -11.06
N VAL A 702 -12.91 0.45 -11.72
CA VAL A 702 -12.82 -0.91 -11.17
C VAL A 702 -11.98 -0.94 -9.88
N GLU A 703 -10.88 -0.19 -9.82
CA GLU A 703 -10.10 0.02 -8.59
C GLU A 703 -10.97 0.63 -7.46
N LEU A 704 -11.73 1.70 -7.75
CA LEU A 704 -12.60 2.34 -6.75
C LEU A 704 -13.74 1.43 -6.26
N VAL A 705 -14.35 0.63 -7.13
CA VAL A 705 -15.32 -0.40 -6.71
C VAL A 705 -14.62 -1.47 -5.87
N GLN A 706 -13.40 -1.90 -6.24
CA GLN A 706 -12.63 -2.88 -5.47
C GLN A 706 -12.27 -2.38 -4.06
N LEU A 707 -11.95 -1.09 -3.93
CA LEU A 707 -11.74 -0.46 -2.63
C LEU A 707 -13.05 -0.40 -1.85
N GLY A 708 -14.20 -0.09 -2.48
CA GLY A 708 -15.50 -0.06 -1.82
C GLY A 708 -16.10 -1.43 -1.42
N SER A 709 -15.72 -2.53 -2.08
CA SER A 709 -16.45 -3.82 -2.10
C SER A 709 -16.48 -4.65 -0.80
N ARG A 710 -16.33 -4.04 0.39
CA ARG A 710 -16.51 -4.70 1.70
C ARG A 710 -17.79 -4.25 2.41
N THR A 711 -18.11 -2.95 2.46
CA THR A 711 -19.38 -2.45 3.05
C THR A 711 -19.93 -1.22 2.31
N PRO A 712 -21.25 -0.95 2.38
CA PRO A 712 -21.85 0.28 1.82
C PRO A 712 -21.28 1.56 2.44
N GLU A 713 -21.00 1.55 3.75
CA GLU A 713 -20.39 2.66 4.50
C GLU A 713 -18.98 2.98 3.99
N MET A 714 -18.19 1.94 3.69
CA MET A 714 -16.85 2.13 3.14
C MET A 714 -16.90 2.67 1.71
N THR A 715 -17.87 2.23 0.91
CA THR A 715 -18.14 2.78 -0.43
C THR A 715 -18.50 4.26 -0.36
N SER A 716 -19.41 4.67 0.53
CA SER A 716 -19.80 6.09 0.66
C SER A 716 -18.67 6.97 1.22
N SER A 717 -17.87 6.43 2.15
CA SER A 717 -16.65 7.08 2.67
C SER A 717 -15.59 7.29 1.58
N ILE A 718 -15.30 6.26 0.78
CA ILE A 718 -14.38 6.36 -0.37
C ILE A 718 -14.90 7.33 -1.42
N THR A 719 -16.20 7.33 -1.74
CA THR A 719 -16.78 8.28 -2.69
C THR A 719 -16.70 9.73 -2.18
N SER A 720 -17.10 10.00 -0.94
CA SER A 720 -17.14 11.36 -0.37
C SER A 720 -15.75 11.91 -0.04
N GLY A 721 -14.92 11.16 0.68
CA GLY A 721 -13.53 11.53 0.97
C GLY A 721 -12.68 11.61 -0.29
N GLY A 722 -12.83 10.64 -1.20
CA GLY A 722 -12.14 10.62 -2.49
C GLY A 722 -12.51 11.80 -3.39
N THR A 723 -13.78 12.20 -3.44
CA THR A 723 -14.19 13.39 -4.23
C THR A 723 -13.66 14.68 -3.63
N ALA A 724 -13.68 14.83 -2.30
CA ALA A 724 -13.08 15.98 -1.63
C ALA A 724 -11.56 16.10 -1.92
N VAL A 725 -10.81 14.99 -1.84
CA VAL A 725 -9.39 14.95 -2.18
C VAL A 725 -9.14 15.24 -3.66
N ALA A 726 -9.92 14.63 -4.57
CA ALA A 726 -9.76 14.87 -6.01
C ALA A 726 -10.05 16.32 -6.40
N VAL A 727 -11.10 16.93 -5.83
CA VAL A 727 -11.43 18.36 -6.03
C VAL A 727 -10.33 19.26 -5.46
N ALA A 728 -9.77 18.95 -4.28
CA ALA A 728 -8.65 19.70 -3.72
C ALA A 728 -7.38 19.61 -4.61
N VAL A 729 -7.04 18.43 -5.12
CA VAL A 729 -5.92 18.25 -6.06
C VAL A 729 -6.16 19.01 -7.38
N ILE A 730 -7.39 19.01 -7.91
CA ILE A 730 -7.76 19.82 -9.07
C ILE A 730 -7.60 21.31 -8.76
N ALA A 731 -8.13 21.79 -7.64
CA ALA A 731 -8.10 23.21 -7.26
C ALA A 731 -6.67 23.74 -7.07
N VAL A 732 -5.81 22.99 -6.36
CA VAL A 732 -4.39 23.31 -6.19
C VAL A 732 -3.67 23.27 -7.55
N SER A 733 -3.93 22.25 -8.37
CA SER A 733 -3.28 22.13 -9.68
C SER A 733 -3.71 23.24 -10.66
N ALA A 734 -4.98 23.63 -10.64
CA ALA A 734 -5.52 24.75 -11.39
C ALA A 734 -4.90 26.07 -10.93
N SER A 735 -4.82 26.30 -9.62
CA SER A 735 -4.22 27.51 -9.03
C SER A 735 -2.75 27.66 -9.44
N LEU A 736 -1.97 26.58 -9.33
CA LEU A 736 -0.57 26.55 -9.77
C LEU A 736 -0.43 26.74 -11.30
N TRP A 737 -1.37 26.23 -12.09
CA TRP A 737 -1.34 26.37 -13.56
C TRP A 737 -1.66 27.81 -13.98
N ILE A 738 -2.68 28.42 -13.38
CA ILE A 738 -3.04 29.82 -13.60
C ILE A 738 -1.89 30.73 -13.16
N TRP A 739 -1.34 30.52 -11.95
CA TRP A 739 -0.22 31.31 -11.44
C TRP A 739 1.00 31.23 -12.36
N ARG A 740 1.44 30.03 -12.77
CA ARG A 740 2.59 29.86 -13.69
C ARG A 740 2.35 30.36 -15.11
N ARG A 741 1.09 30.43 -15.57
CA ARG A 741 0.74 30.86 -16.94
C ARG A 741 0.46 32.36 -17.05
N HIS A 742 -0.04 32.99 -15.99
CA HIS A 742 -0.57 34.36 -16.04
C HIS A 742 0.00 35.31 -14.98
N VAL A 743 0.52 34.83 -13.85
CA VAL A 743 1.02 35.70 -12.76
C VAL A 743 2.54 35.76 -12.78
N ALA A 744 3.21 34.61 -12.83
CA ALA A 744 4.68 34.54 -12.83
C ALA A 744 5.35 35.36 -13.95
N PRO A 745 4.87 35.36 -15.22
CA PRO A 745 5.51 36.15 -16.28
C PRO A 745 5.44 37.66 -16.04
N ILE A 746 4.32 38.16 -15.51
CA ILE A 746 4.13 39.60 -15.24
C ILE A 746 5.13 40.09 -14.18
N LEU A 747 5.35 39.28 -13.14
CA LEU A 747 6.34 39.59 -12.10
C LEU A 747 7.79 39.55 -12.63
N GLU A 748 8.09 38.66 -13.58
CA GLU A 748 9.40 38.59 -14.24
C GLU A 748 9.65 39.80 -15.18
N ASP A 749 8.60 40.30 -15.85
CA ASP A 749 8.64 41.54 -16.65
C ASP A 749 8.80 42.81 -15.77
N GLU A 750 8.14 42.87 -14.60
CA GLU A 750 8.30 43.99 -13.67
C GLU A 750 9.71 44.07 -13.05
N ASP A 751 10.26 42.93 -12.60
CA ASP A 751 11.61 42.89 -11.99
C ASP A 751 12.72 43.20 -13.03
N THR A 752 12.54 42.78 -14.29
CA THR A 752 13.49 43.11 -15.37
C THR A 752 13.43 44.59 -15.78
N GLY A 753 12.22 45.16 -15.94
CA GLY A 753 12.07 46.60 -16.15
C GLY A 753 12.65 47.46 -15.02
N ALA A 754 12.49 46.99 -13.76
CA ALA A 754 13.08 47.63 -12.59
C ALA A 754 14.61 47.47 -12.50
N ALA A 755 15.19 46.42 -13.09
CA ALA A 755 16.63 46.21 -13.19
C ALA A 755 17.27 47.09 -14.27
N ASP A 756 16.71 47.12 -15.48
CA ASP A 756 17.22 47.94 -16.60
C ASP A 756 17.16 49.44 -16.26
N ALA A 757 16.09 49.90 -15.58
CA ALA A 757 15.99 51.28 -15.10
C ALA A 757 17.07 51.66 -14.07
N ARG A 758 17.61 50.69 -13.31
CA ARG A 758 18.74 50.92 -12.39
C ARG A 758 20.08 50.93 -13.12
N ASP A 759 20.28 50.03 -14.08
CA ASP A 759 21.54 49.97 -14.83
C ASP A 759 21.71 51.19 -15.74
N GLU A 760 20.63 51.69 -16.37
CA GLU A 760 20.68 52.94 -17.13
C GLU A 760 21.00 54.15 -16.23
N ASN A 761 20.42 54.23 -15.02
CA ASN A 761 20.77 55.27 -14.04
C ASN A 761 22.24 55.17 -13.59
N ALA A 762 22.78 53.95 -13.45
CA ALA A 762 24.19 53.72 -13.17
C ALA A 762 25.10 54.14 -14.34
N ARG A 763 24.75 53.80 -15.58
CA ARG A 763 25.46 54.23 -16.80
C ARG A 763 25.49 55.74 -16.94
N GLN A 764 24.37 56.43 -16.71
CA GLN A 764 24.29 57.89 -16.74
C GLN A 764 25.18 58.54 -15.66
N ARG A 765 25.23 57.98 -14.45
CA ARG A 765 26.15 58.43 -13.39
C ARG A 765 27.62 58.23 -13.76
N VAL A 766 27.98 57.09 -14.35
CA VAL A 766 29.35 56.82 -14.82
C VAL A 766 29.73 57.73 -16.00
N GLY A 767 28.79 58.02 -16.91
CA GLY A 767 28.96 58.98 -17.99
C GLY A 767 29.21 60.41 -17.48
N ALA A 768 28.42 60.86 -16.50
CA ALA A 768 28.61 62.18 -15.87
C ALA A 768 29.96 62.29 -15.14
N LEU A 769 30.39 61.25 -14.42
CA LEU A 769 31.72 61.18 -13.80
C LEU A 769 32.85 61.20 -14.84
N SER A 770 32.69 60.52 -15.98
CA SER A 770 33.68 60.50 -17.07
C SER A 770 33.81 61.86 -17.77
N ALA A 771 32.68 62.56 -17.95
CA ALA A 771 32.65 63.91 -18.48
C ALA A 771 33.33 64.94 -17.54
N ALA A 772 33.17 64.77 -16.22
CA ALA A 772 33.80 65.64 -15.22
C ALA A 772 35.33 65.46 -15.08
N LEU A 773 35.91 64.39 -15.64
CA LEU A 773 37.34 64.05 -15.50
C LEU A 773 38.17 64.25 -16.78
N SER A 774 37.58 64.73 -17.87
CA SER A 774 38.27 64.92 -19.15
C SER A 774 38.87 66.33 -19.28
N PRO A 775 40.22 66.50 -19.34
CA PRO A 775 40.84 67.82 -19.47
C PRO A 775 40.69 68.38 -20.89
N SER A 776 40.40 69.69 -20.98
CA SER A 776 40.21 70.40 -22.25
C SER A 776 41.47 70.42 -23.13
N ARG A 777 41.30 70.17 -24.43
CA ARG A 777 42.31 70.46 -25.47
C ARG A 777 41.63 71.04 -26.71
N ALA A 778 42.23 72.06 -27.30
CA ALA A 778 41.53 73.03 -28.16
C ALA A 778 41.82 72.93 -29.66
N ALA A 779 41.02 73.68 -30.42
CA ALA A 779 41.24 74.22 -31.77
C ALA A 779 41.22 73.28 -32.99
N SER A 780 40.14 73.34 -33.78
CA SER A 780 40.09 74.13 -35.04
C SER A 780 38.68 74.12 -35.68
N PRO A 781 38.32 75.07 -36.59
CA PRO A 781 36.93 75.31 -37.00
C PRO A 781 36.67 74.81 -38.46
N PRO A 782 35.62 75.21 -39.23
CA PRO A 782 34.69 74.23 -39.81
C PRO A 782 34.76 74.12 -41.35
N SER A 783 34.06 73.12 -41.90
CA SER A 783 33.66 73.08 -43.32
C SER A 783 32.14 72.90 -43.44
N THR A 784 31.56 73.52 -44.47
CA THR A 784 30.10 73.72 -44.59
C THR A 784 29.48 72.93 -45.74
N SER A 785 28.42 72.17 -45.46
CA SER A 785 27.38 71.77 -46.41
C SER A 785 26.10 71.53 -45.59
N THR A 786 25.02 72.29 -45.69
CA THR A 786 23.99 72.31 -46.76
C THR A 786 23.54 70.91 -47.23
N ALA A 787 22.25 70.62 -47.37
CA ALA A 787 21.03 71.31 -46.91
C ALA A 787 19.80 70.37 -47.02
N SER A 788 18.63 70.88 -46.60
CA SER A 788 17.26 70.45 -46.95
C SER A 788 16.46 69.67 -45.90
N LYS A 789 15.33 70.27 -45.53
CA LYS A 789 14.16 69.68 -44.87
C LYS A 789 12.92 70.35 -45.46
N PRO A 790 11.97 69.57 -45.99
CA PRO A 790 10.55 69.79 -45.72
C PRO A 790 9.97 68.52 -45.04
N SER A 791 9.19 68.61 -43.95
CA SER A 791 7.78 69.07 -43.84
C SER A 791 6.77 67.96 -44.19
N PRO A 792 5.52 68.00 -43.66
CA PRO A 792 4.96 66.81 -43.01
C PRO A 792 3.62 66.34 -43.62
N ASP A 793 2.74 65.82 -42.75
CA ASP A 793 1.33 65.41 -42.96
C ASP A 793 1.07 64.06 -43.67
N LYS A 794 0.89 62.99 -42.87
CA LYS A 794 -0.44 62.61 -42.37
C LYS A 794 -0.39 61.58 -41.24
#